data_AF-A0A4U0ZU74-F1
#
_entry.id   AF-A0A4U0ZU74-F1
#
_cell.length_a   1.000
_cell.length_b   1.000
_cell.length_c   1.000
_cell.angle_alpha   90.00
_cell.angle_beta   90.00
_cell.angle_gamma   90.00
#
_symmetry.space_group_name_H-M   'P 1'
#
loop_
_entity.id
_entity.type
_entity.pdbx_description
1 polymer ?
#
loop_
_entity_poly.entity_id
_entity_poly.type
_entity_poly.pdbx_seq_one_letter_code
_entity_poly.pdbx_strand_id
1 'polypeptide(L)'
;MTQQKRIDKILQAVKARVQEEVGALLGTVFALTDESYDRVSKEDAFADLQGKQISAEMDITGEVSGKACLLAGIKDAIRLGGTLIMLPLTELGEVIGREEYSEEIEDSYGEIANIIAGSFTKDFEEMYPKSCRFVRKNQEKIVPAKVEIDSAAPVENVQLYRVSWAMSLDGTSMGNLIVLLPAVTFELEEESAAKSAQPAAEENTESTSDTNVSGEVEEVVAAQPDDAAPVKIDFEKQKKRIDRILDECQSRLQNEIGGLLGVPAVLTDIRNYFVGKEEFFEDRVTGKQIIADMEVVGDAEGNSFFCASIKDAVHLGGVLIMLPPTELEITVSEEEFGADAQDAYGEITNIISGVYTAVFEEQHTKKLRFIKKGLTEVQPAQVDIASAEPIPDALYYVSSLSLSVDGKQLGKVQMLFPAALLELFPPGHETKPVEEKPSAATPQTAAVHDENTEEEPVNRSSESVEKSQVNVTQHKAKVDKLLGLCQKKMQEEVSNLLGTDVKLRDISNKVIDKEGFFFDEVSAKQVITTLEVVGALEGKSYLAIDLRDAIRVGGTLIMLPAGELESVVSDEEFGEDAADAYGEIANIISGVYTAIFEEQYTKNIRFIRKDLQQVTPMKIEIESDEPIPDENYYQSSMVLEIGGSQYGKINLLFPLSLIELEGLLAVNEADAGESLPQTARSSDTDTDAHERSQKVTSERESLDILIIGDDEATAETMVSTFLDLGYRVKKLSFKDNIHDYLPGELKAVYLVMHEVNEQVFGSVIKISAACNLPLVAAGPGWTRSKVIKAVKYGVRDILLTPATKDQIKESINSNLLEMAA
;
A
#
# COMPACT_ATOMS: atom_id res chain seq x y z
N MET A 1 19.83 11.51 4.75
CA MET A 1 18.63 10.84 4.21
C MET A 1 18.96 9.40 3.90
N THR A 2 18.14 8.42 4.31
CA THR A 2 18.25 7.07 3.74
C THR A 2 17.79 7.11 2.29
N GLN A 3 18.62 6.65 1.36
CA GLN A 3 18.34 6.63 -0.09
C GLN A 3 16.96 6.07 -0.44
N GLN A 4 16.46 5.11 0.36
CA GLN A 4 15.11 4.58 0.29
C GLN A 4 14.01 5.65 0.32
N LYS A 5 14.04 6.59 1.29
CA LYS A 5 13.03 7.66 1.37
C LYS A 5 12.97 8.52 0.09
N ARG A 6 14.11 8.71 -0.59
CA ARG A 6 14.18 9.47 -1.84
C ARG A 6 13.45 8.70 -2.94
N ILE A 7 13.75 7.41 -3.08
CA ILE A 7 13.09 6.53 -4.05
C ILE A 7 11.58 6.45 -3.77
N ASP A 8 11.15 6.31 -2.52
CA ASP A 8 9.73 6.28 -2.14
C ASP A 8 9.00 7.56 -2.59
N LYS A 9 9.59 8.73 -2.34
CA LYS A 9 9.02 10.03 -2.74
C LYS A 9 8.96 10.22 -4.26
N ILE A 10 9.92 9.68 -5.02
CA ILE A 10 9.86 9.64 -6.48
C ILE A 10 8.74 8.69 -6.93
N LEU A 11 8.62 7.51 -6.33
CA LEU A 11 7.58 6.53 -6.65
C LEU A 11 6.17 7.03 -6.33
N GLN A 12 6.00 7.90 -5.35
CA GLN A 12 4.73 8.60 -5.09
C GLN A 12 4.37 9.59 -6.21
N ALA A 13 5.35 10.32 -6.77
CA ALA A 13 5.13 11.16 -7.95
C ALA A 13 4.78 10.31 -9.18
N VAL A 14 5.53 9.23 -9.43
CA VAL A 14 5.26 8.25 -10.49
C VAL A 14 3.84 7.69 -10.38
N LYS A 15 3.41 7.30 -9.19
CA LYS A 15 2.04 6.80 -8.94
C LYS A 15 0.98 7.81 -9.37
N ALA A 16 1.13 9.08 -8.99
CA ALA A 16 0.21 10.14 -9.37
C ALA A 16 0.18 10.36 -10.89
N ARG A 17 1.36 10.37 -11.54
CA ARG A 17 1.47 10.52 -13.00
C ARG A 17 0.90 9.32 -13.75
N VAL A 18 1.15 8.09 -13.29
CA VAL A 18 0.57 6.87 -13.85
C VAL A 18 -0.96 6.91 -13.77
N GLN A 19 -1.54 7.36 -12.65
CA GLN A 19 -2.99 7.52 -12.54
C GLN A 19 -3.55 8.50 -13.57
N GLU A 20 -2.89 9.65 -13.75
CA GLU A 20 -3.28 10.67 -14.73
C GLU A 20 -3.14 10.18 -16.18
N GLU A 21 -1.95 9.69 -16.56
CA GLU A 21 -1.65 9.31 -17.95
C GLU A 21 -2.41 8.05 -18.39
N VAL A 22 -2.55 7.04 -17.52
CA VAL A 22 -3.33 5.82 -17.84
C VAL A 22 -4.83 6.10 -17.79
N GLY A 23 -5.32 6.90 -16.85
CA GLY A 23 -6.73 7.32 -16.81
C GLY A 23 -7.12 8.14 -18.04
N ALA A 24 -6.25 9.06 -18.47
CA ALA A 24 -6.44 9.84 -19.69
C ALA A 24 -6.42 8.95 -20.96
N LEU A 25 -5.51 7.97 -21.04
CA LEU A 25 -5.43 7.02 -22.15
C LEU A 25 -6.69 6.15 -22.24
N LEU A 26 -7.21 5.67 -21.11
CA LEU A 26 -8.42 4.83 -21.05
C LEU A 26 -9.73 5.63 -21.12
N GLY A 27 -9.68 6.96 -20.98
CA GLY A 27 -10.88 7.81 -20.91
C GLY A 27 -11.79 7.55 -19.70
N THR A 28 -11.25 6.95 -18.63
CA THR A 28 -11.98 6.45 -17.46
C THR A 28 -11.21 6.75 -16.17
N VAL A 29 -11.84 6.61 -15.00
CA VAL A 29 -11.18 6.89 -13.72
C VAL A 29 -10.33 5.70 -13.30
N PHE A 30 -9.03 5.79 -13.57
CA PHE A 30 -8.02 4.85 -13.05
C PHE A 30 -7.42 5.39 -11.74
N ALA A 31 -7.41 4.59 -10.69
CA ALA A 31 -6.87 4.96 -9.39
C ALA A 31 -5.99 3.87 -8.79
N LEU A 32 -4.87 4.31 -8.20
CA LEU A 32 -3.91 3.50 -7.47
C LEU A 32 -3.99 3.83 -5.97
N THR A 33 -4.23 2.82 -5.14
CA THR A 33 -4.40 2.96 -3.69
C THR A 33 -3.53 1.97 -2.93
N ASP A 34 -3.58 2.00 -1.60
CA ASP A 34 -2.94 1.02 -0.70
C ASP A 34 -1.49 0.67 -1.10
N GLU A 35 -0.62 1.68 -1.07
CA GLU A 35 0.78 1.54 -1.48
C GLU A 35 1.62 0.79 -0.42
N SER A 36 2.53 -0.05 -0.90
CA SER A 36 3.53 -0.72 -0.09
C SER A 36 4.87 -0.76 -0.83
N TYR A 37 5.93 -0.62 -0.04
CA TYR A 37 7.32 -0.57 -0.49
C TYR A 37 8.14 -1.51 0.39
N ASP A 38 8.76 -2.54 -0.19
CA ASP A 38 9.51 -3.51 0.56
C ASP A 38 10.68 -4.14 -0.21
N ARG A 39 11.74 -4.49 0.51
CA ARG A 39 12.89 -5.21 -0.05
C ARG A 39 12.61 -6.70 -0.01
N VAL A 40 12.65 -7.37 -1.15
CA VAL A 40 12.34 -8.79 -1.30
C VAL A 40 13.41 -9.52 -2.10
N SER A 41 13.56 -10.82 -1.86
CA SER A 41 14.26 -11.69 -2.81
C SER A 41 13.38 -11.93 -4.04
N LYS A 42 13.96 -12.38 -5.15
CA LYS A 42 13.18 -12.84 -6.31
C LYS A 42 12.19 -13.94 -5.93
N GLU A 43 12.59 -14.90 -5.09
CA GLU A 43 11.69 -15.97 -4.63
C GLU A 43 10.47 -15.40 -3.91
N ASP A 44 10.67 -14.50 -2.94
CA ASP A 44 9.57 -13.94 -2.15
C ASP A 44 8.68 -12.99 -2.97
N ALA A 45 9.25 -12.30 -3.96
CA ALA A 45 8.50 -11.43 -4.89
C ALA A 45 7.45 -12.20 -5.70
N PHE A 46 7.80 -13.39 -6.21
CA PHE A 46 6.89 -14.26 -6.95
C PHE A 46 6.06 -15.19 -6.05
N ALA A 47 6.54 -15.52 -4.85
CA ALA A 47 5.85 -16.42 -3.94
C ALA A 47 4.45 -15.93 -3.57
N ASP A 48 4.24 -14.62 -3.38
CA ASP A 48 2.94 -14.08 -2.92
C ASP A 48 1.95 -13.78 -4.05
N LEU A 49 2.32 -14.00 -5.31
CA LEU A 49 1.46 -13.80 -6.48
C LEU A 49 0.59 -15.04 -6.76
N GLN A 50 -0.66 -14.81 -7.15
CA GLN A 50 -1.64 -15.87 -7.49
C GLN A 50 -2.03 -15.83 -8.98
N GLY A 51 -2.40 -16.99 -9.53
CA GLY A 51 -2.83 -17.11 -10.93
C GLY A 51 -1.73 -16.81 -11.96
N LYS A 52 -2.11 -16.63 -13.24
CA LYS A 52 -1.18 -16.14 -14.27
C LYS A 52 -0.98 -14.64 -14.14
N GLN A 53 0.24 -14.18 -14.40
CA GLN A 53 0.62 -12.77 -14.42
C GLN A 53 1.08 -12.40 -15.84
N ILE A 54 0.87 -11.15 -16.23
CA ILE A 54 1.59 -10.54 -17.35
C ILE A 54 2.79 -9.80 -16.76
N SER A 55 3.97 -10.13 -17.26
CA SER A 55 5.26 -9.52 -16.91
C SER A 55 5.74 -8.70 -18.09
N ALA A 56 5.86 -7.38 -17.93
CA ALA A 56 6.50 -6.51 -18.90
C ALA A 56 7.92 -6.14 -18.42
N GLU A 57 8.94 -6.53 -19.17
CA GLU A 57 10.34 -6.22 -18.89
C GLU A 57 10.63 -4.75 -19.22
N MET A 58 11.29 -4.04 -18.31
CA MET A 58 11.66 -2.64 -18.44
C MET A 58 13.17 -2.48 -18.22
N ASP A 59 13.91 -2.17 -19.28
CA ASP A 59 15.32 -1.80 -19.15
C ASP A 59 15.44 -0.43 -18.49
N ILE A 60 16.32 -0.32 -17.50
CA ILE A 60 16.76 0.94 -16.91
C ILE A 60 18.07 1.33 -17.59
N THR A 61 18.14 2.56 -18.11
CA THR A 61 19.26 3.07 -18.92
C THR A 61 19.63 4.50 -18.51
N GLY A 62 20.92 4.85 -18.56
CA GLY A 62 21.42 6.17 -18.15
C GLY A 62 22.76 6.04 -17.41
N GLU A 63 22.98 6.91 -16.43
CA GLU A 63 24.05 6.77 -15.42
C GLU A 63 23.81 5.62 -14.44
N VAL A 64 22.55 5.20 -14.29
CA VAL A 64 22.18 3.94 -13.63
C VAL A 64 21.58 2.97 -14.65
N SER A 65 21.83 1.68 -14.46
CA SER A 65 21.35 0.62 -15.33
C SER A 65 20.91 -0.62 -14.53
N GLY A 66 20.01 -1.40 -15.12
CA GLY A 66 19.43 -2.60 -14.52
C GLY A 66 18.16 -3.03 -15.24
N LYS A 67 17.52 -4.09 -14.75
CA LYS A 67 16.27 -4.61 -15.30
C LYS A 67 15.15 -4.56 -14.28
N ALA A 68 14.11 -3.78 -14.58
CA ALA A 68 12.88 -3.76 -13.83
C ALA A 68 11.80 -4.63 -14.50
N CYS A 69 10.76 -4.97 -13.74
CA CYS A 69 9.61 -5.71 -14.24
C CYS A 69 8.32 -5.09 -13.71
N LEU A 70 7.34 -4.93 -14.60
CA LEU A 70 5.96 -4.55 -14.27
C LEU A 70 5.08 -5.80 -14.33
N LEU A 71 4.37 -6.08 -13.24
CA LEU A 71 3.52 -7.25 -13.06
C LEU A 71 2.07 -6.83 -12.83
N ALA A 72 1.15 -7.50 -13.54
CA ALA A 72 -0.29 -7.44 -13.27
C ALA A 72 -0.92 -8.83 -13.47
N GLY A 73 -2.00 -9.11 -12.73
CA GLY A 73 -2.76 -10.35 -12.91
C GLY A 73 -3.36 -10.42 -14.32
N ILE A 74 -3.40 -11.60 -14.94
CA ILE A 74 -3.86 -11.74 -16.33
C ILE A 74 -5.27 -11.17 -16.56
N LYS A 75 -6.15 -11.30 -15.56
CA LYS A 75 -7.53 -10.76 -15.60
C LYS A 75 -7.55 -9.23 -15.55
N ASP A 76 -6.60 -8.62 -14.85
CA ASP A 76 -6.47 -7.17 -14.75
C ASP A 76 -5.81 -6.60 -16.01
N ALA A 77 -4.80 -7.27 -16.57
CA ALA A 77 -4.19 -6.92 -17.85
C ALA A 77 -5.21 -7.02 -19.01
N ILE A 78 -6.02 -8.09 -19.05
CA ILE A 78 -7.16 -8.21 -19.99
C ILE A 78 -8.15 -7.07 -19.81
N ARG A 79 -8.49 -6.71 -18.55
CA ARG A 79 -9.41 -5.60 -18.29
C ARG A 79 -8.86 -4.27 -18.82
N LEU A 80 -7.59 -3.97 -18.55
CA LEU A 80 -6.94 -2.73 -18.98
C LEU A 80 -6.82 -2.64 -20.51
N GLY A 81 -6.23 -3.65 -21.16
CA GLY A 81 -6.10 -3.68 -22.63
C GLY A 81 -7.46 -3.70 -23.32
N GLY A 82 -8.38 -4.55 -22.83
CA GLY A 82 -9.75 -4.66 -23.34
C GLY A 82 -10.57 -3.38 -23.22
N THR A 83 -10.40 -2.60 -22.14
CA THR A 83 -11.00 -1.26 -22.02
C THR A 83 -10.38 -0.28 -23.02
N LEU A 84 -9.06 -0.31 -23.24
CA LEU A 84 -8.39 0.58 -24.20
C LEU A 84 -8.88 0.37 -25.65
N ILE A 85 -9.07 -0.89 -26.07
CA ILE A 85 -9.65 -1.21 -27.39
C ILE A 85 -11.18 -1.14 -27.43
N MET A 86 -11.82 -0.65 -26.35
CA MET A 86 -13.26 -0.46 -26.22
C MET A 86 -14.10 -1.75 -26.39
N LEU A 87 -13.63 -2.89 -25.88
CA LEU A 87 -14.42 -4.12 -25.86
C LEU A 87 -15.76 -3.90 -25.12
N PRO A 88 -16.90 -4.37 -25.66
CA PRO A 88 -18.18 -4.35 -24.97
C PRO A 88 -18.09 -5.05 -23.60
N LEU A 89 -18.67 -4.46 -22.55
CA LEU A 89 -18.55 -4.96 -21.17
C LEU A 89 -18.93 -6.45 -21.00
N THR A 90 -19.90 -6.95 -21.77
CA THR A 90 -20.29 -8.38 -21.77
C THR A 90 -19.17 -9.26 -22.33
N GLU A 91 -18.61 -8.87 -23.47
CA GLU A 91 -17.52 -9.58 -24.16
C GLU A 91 -16.23 -9.53 -23.33
N LEU A 92 -15.90 -8.35 -22.79
CA LEU A 92 -14.80 -8.18 -21.85
C LEU A 92 -14.95 -9.10 -20.62
N GLY A 93 -16.17 -9.25 -20.09
CA GLY A 93 -16.47 -10.19 -19.01
C GLY A 93 -16.21 -11.66 -19.37
N GLU A 94 -16.60 -12.09 -20.58
CA GLU A 94 -16.32 -13.44 -21.08
C GLU A 94 -14.82 -13.69 -21.29
N VAL A 95 -14.11 -12.76 -21.90
CA VAL A 95 -12.66 -12.83 -22.18
C VAL A 95 -11.86 -12.85 -20.87
N ILE A 96 -12.21 -12.02 -19.88
CA ILE A 96 -11.64 -12.07 -18.51
C ILE A 96 -11.92 -13.43 -17.86
N GLY A 97 -13.14 -13.96 -18.01
CA GLY A 97 -13.53 -15.26 -17.45
C GLY A 97 -12.73 -16.43 -18.03
N ARG A 98 -12.38 -16.37 -19.31
CA ARG A 98 -11.57 -17.38 -20.03
C ARG A 98 -10.05 -17.18 -19.89
N GLU A 99 -9.60 -16.05 -19.34
CA GLU A 99 -8.19 -15.63 -19.32
C GLU A 99 -7.58 -15.56 -20.75
N GLU A 100 -8.39 -15.14 -21.71
CA GLU A 100 -8.07 -15.07 -23.13
C GLU A 100 -7.31 -13.77 -23.46
N TYR A 101 -5.99 -13.83 -23.27
CA TYR A 101 -5.07 -12.74 -23.60
C TYR A 101 -4.66 -12.86 -25.08
N SER A 102 -5.45 -12.28 -25.97
CA SER A 102 -5.24 -12.27 -27.43
C SER A 102 -4.19 -11.23 -27.85
N GLU A 103 -3.67 -11.33 -29.09
CA GLU A 103 -2.67 -10.39 -29.64
C GLU A 103 -3.14 -8.92 -29.56
N GLU A 104 -4.43 -8.62 -29.77
CA GLU A 104 -4.96 -7.24 -29.67
C GLU A 104 -5.00 -6.72 -28.21
N ILE A 105 -5.22 -7.61 -27.25
CA ILE A 105 -5.23 -7.29 -25.81
C ILE A 105 -3.79 -7.19 -25.27
N GLU A 106 -2.91 -8.01 -25.80
CA GLU A 106 -1.46 -7.98 -25.62
C GLU A 106 -0.87 -6.65 -26.08
N ASP A 107 -1.12 -6.23 -27.32
CA ASP A 107 -0.62 -4.96 -27.86
C ASP A 107 -1.15 -3.76 -27.06
N SER A 108 -2.46 -3.75 -26.75
CA SER A 108 -3.09 -2.64 -26.02
C SER A 108 -2.66 -2.53 -24.56
N TYR A 109 -2.51 -3.65 -23.84
CA TYR A 109 -1.87 -3.63 -22.52
C TYR A 109 -0.39 -3.23 -22.63
N GLY A 110 0.29 -3.60 -23.71
CA GLY A 110 1.65 -3.17 -24.02
C GLY A 110 1.80 -1.65 -24.15
N GLU A 111 0.80 -0.95 -24.69
CA GLU A 111 0.78 0.53 -24.71
C GLU A 111 0.54 1.13 -23.32
N ILE A 112 -0.27 0.50 -22.48
CA ILE A 112 -0.45 0.92 -21.08
C ILE A 112 0.86 0.75 -20.30
N ALA A 113 1.57 -0.36 -20.50
CA ALA A 113 2.90 -0.59 -19.94
C ALA A 113 3.96 0.38 -20.50
N ASN A 114 3.87 0.80 -21.78
CA ASN A 114 4.70 1.86 -22.34
C ASN A 114 4.46 3.20 -21.62
N ILE A 115 3.20 3.59 -21.38
CA ILE A 115 2.86 4.81 -20.63
C ILE A 115 3.39 4.75 -19.20
N ILE A 116 3.25 3.62 -18.52
CA ILE A 116 3.80 3.43 -17.17
C ILE A 116 5.33 3.63 -17.17
N ALA A 117 6.06 2.98 -18.08
CA ALA A 117 7.50 3.19 -18.24
C ALA A 117 7.88 4.64 -18.61
N GLY A 118 7.03 5.32 -19.37
CA GLY A 118 7.14 6.74 -19.69
C GLY A 118 6.99 7.65 -18.47
N SER A 119 5.99 7.39 -17.62
CA SER A 119 5.79 8.08 -16.34
C SER A 119 6.99 7.87 -15.40
N PHE A 120 7.46 6.62 -15.23
CA PHE A 120 8.68 6.31 -14.50
C PHE A 120 9.90 7.08 -15.04
N THR A 121 10.08 7.15 -16.36
CA THR A 121 11.17 7.93 -16.97
C THR A 121 11.09 9.40 -16.59
N LYS A 122 9.92 10.05 -16.76
CA LYS A 122 9.77 11.48 -16.49
C LYS A 122 10.12 11.83 -15.05
N ASP A 123 9.52 11.16 -14.07
CA ASP A 123 9.72 11.52 -12.66
C ASP A 123 11.14 11.16 -12.17
N PHE A 124 11.76 10.08 -12.67
CA PHE A 124 13.16 9.81 -12.36
C PHE A 124 14.11 10.82 -13.04
N GLU A 125 13.92 11.18 -14.32
CA GLU A 125 14.71 12.23 -14.98
C GLU A 125 14.52 13.61 -14.34
N GLU A 126 13.31 13.91 -13.83
CA GLU A 126 13.03 15.16 -13.12
C GLU A 126 13.63 15.17 -11.71
N MET A 127 13.45 14.10 -10.91
CA MET A 127 13.69 14.10 -9.46
C MET A 127 14.94 13.33 -9.01
N TYR A 128 15.38 12.29 -9.71
CA TYR A 128 16.57 11.52 -9.31
C TYR A 128 17.86 12.27 -9.71
N PRO A 129 18.93 12.30 -8.89
CA PRO A 129 20.15 13.04 -9.22
C PRO A 129 20.95 12.43 -10.39
N LYS A 130 20.85 11.12 -10.61
CA LYS A 130 21.51 10.42 -11.73
C LYS A 130 20.55 10.25 -12.90
N SER A 131 21.03 10.36 -14.13
CA SER A 131 20.18 10.13 -15.31
C SER A 131 19.66 8.68 -15.36
N CYS A 132 18.34 8.52 -15.51
CA CYS A 132 17.66 7.23 -15.37
C CYS A 132 16.38 7.19 -16.22
N ARG A 133 16.36 6.33 -17.24
CA ARG A 133 15.26 6.15 -18.20
C ARG A 133 14.80 4.71 -18.26
N PHE A 134 13.49 4.51 -18.18
CA PHE A 134 12.83 3.21 -18.22
C PHE A 134 12.27 2.94 -19.62
N VAL A 135 12.55 1.77 -20.18
CA VAL A 135 12.14 1.39 -21.54
C VAL A 135 11.57 -0.03 -21.53
N ARG A 136 10.24 -0.16 -21.72
CA ARG A 136 9.62 -1.47 -21.94
C ARG A 136 10.26 -2.17 -23.14
N LYS A 137 10.58 -3.46 -23.00
CA LYS A 137 11.20 -4.27 -24.07
C LYS A 137 10.28 -5.31 -24.65
N ASN A 138 9.77 -6.18 -23.80
CA ASN A 138 8.85 -7.24 -24.15
C ASN A 138 7.75 -7.29 -23.10
N GLN A 139 6.83 -8.24 -23.29
CA GLN A 139 6.01 -8.75 -22.21
C GLN A 139 5.79 -10.24 -22.43
N GLU A 140 5.51 -10.96 -21.35
CA GLU A 140 5.22 -12.38 -21.39
C GLU A 140 4.21 -12.80 -20.33
N LYS A 141 3.46 -13.86 -20.63
CA LYS A 141 2.55 -14.51 -19.69
C LYS A 141 3.33 -15.51 -18.84
N ILE A 142 3.51 -15.19 -17.56
CA ILE A 142 4.20 -16.05 -16.60
C ILE A 142 3.22 -16.71 -15.63
N VAL A 143 3.64 -17.84 -15.06
CA VAL A 143 3.03 -18.40 -13.84
C VAL A 143 4.05 -18.23 -12.72
N PRO A 144 3.79 -17.45 -11.66
CA PRO A 144 4.77 -17.14 -10.61
C PRO A 144 5.43 -18.37 -10.01
N ALA A 145 4.65 -19.41 -9.78
CA ALA A 145 5.12 -20.68 -9.23
C ALA A 145 6.08 -21.47 -10.17
N LYS A 146 6.11 -21.15 -11.48
CA LYS A 146 7.03 -21.75 -12.47
C LYS A 146 8.22 -20.85 -12.79
N VAL A 147 8.36 -19.69 -12.15
CA VAL A 147 9.53 -18.83 -12.34
C VAL A 147 10.76 -19.55 -11.82
N GLU A 148 11.74 -19.77 -12.70
CA GLU A 148 13.06 -20.28 -12.35
C GLU A 148 13.81 -19.19 -11.57
N ILE A 149 14.04 -19.41 -10.27
CA ILE A 149 14.64 -18.41 -9.40
C ILE A 149 16.04 -18.02 -9.88
N ASP A 150 16.87 -19.01 -10.23
CA ASP A 150 18.25 -18.79 -10.70
C ASP A 150 18.37 -18.25 -12.14
N SER A 151 17.25 -18.15 -12.87
CA SER A 151 17.22 -17.53 -14.20
C SER A 151 17.33 -16.00 -14.12
N ALA A 152 17.79 -15.35 -15.20
CA ALA A 152 17.72 -13.90 -15.35
C ALA A 152 16.32 -13.39 -15.74
N ALA A 153 15.37 -14.29 -16.04
CA ALA A 153 13.99 -13.97 -16.40
C ALA A 153 13.00 -14.33 -15.27
N PRO A 154 11.86 -13.61 -15.14
CA PRO A 154 11.54 -12.34 -15.80
C PRO A 154 12.33 -11.15 -15.21
N VAL A 155 13.00 -11.36 -14.07
CA VAL A 155 13.96 -10.44 -13.44
C VAL A 155 15.19 -11.22 -12.99
N GLU A 156 16.30 -10.51 -12.83
CA GLU A 156 17.54 -11.03 -12.28
C GLU A 156 17.37 -11.45 -10.81
N ASN A 157 18.11 -12.47 -10.38
CA ASN A 157 18.09 -12.96 -8.99
C ASN A 157 18.96 -12.08 -8.08
N VAL A 158 18.54 -10.83 -7.90
CA VAL A 158 19.15 -9.83 -7.02
C VAL A 158 18.19 -9.44 -5.90
N GLN A 159 18.64 -8.62 -4.94
CA GLN A 159 17.70 -7.98 -4.02
C GLN A 159 16.83 -6.98 -4.81
N LEU A 160 15.51 -7.10 -4.69
CA LEU A 160 14.55 -6.29 -5.41
C LEU A 160 13.88 -5.31 -4.44
N TYR A 161 13.64 -4.09 -4.91
CA TYR A 161 12.70 -3.17 -4.30
C TYR A 161 11.34 -3.37 -4.97
N ARG A 162 10.41 -3.95 -4.22
CA ARG A 162 9.02 -4.19 -4.63
C ARG A 162 8.19 -2.97 -4.28
N VAL A 163 7.44 -2.52 -5.28
CA VAL A 163 6.40 -1.50 -5.16
C VAL A 163 5.09 -2.19 -5.50
N SER A 164 4.06 -2.05 -4.67
CA SER A 164 2.74 -2.63 -4.93
C SER A 164 1.65 -1.58 -4.70
N TRP A 165 0.78 -1.42 -5.69
CA TRP A 165 -0.37 -0.51 -5.66
C TRP A 165 -1.65 -1.27 -5.98
N ALA A 166 -2.67 -1.17 -5.13
CA ALA A 166 -3.99 -1.72 -5.43
C ALA A 166 -4.67 -0.90 -6.54
N MET A 167 -5.16 -1.56 -7.59
CA MET A 167 -5.81 -0.89 -8.72
C MET A 167 -7.33 -0.78 -8.56
N SER A 168 -7.91 0.26 -9.13
CA SER A 168 -9.33 0.32 -9.45
C SER A 168 -9.59 1.09 -10.75
N LEU A 169 -10.64 0.68 -11.46
CA LEU A 169 -11.06 1.26 -12.75
C LEU A 169 -12.57 1.55 -12.69
N ASP A 170 -12.96 2.82 -12.83
CA ASP A 170 -14.32 3.32 -12.61
C ASP A 170 -14.96 2.81 -11.29
N GLY A 171 -14.15 2.77 -10.22
CA GLY A 171 -14.55 2.27 -8.91
C GLY A 171 -14.67 0.74 -8.79
N THR A 172 -14.44 -0.01 -9.88
CA THR A 172 -14.33 -1.47 -9.83
C THR A 172 -12.95 -1.86 -9.32
N SER A 173 -12.90 -2.57 -8.18
CA SER A 173 -11.66 -3.09 -7.62
C SER A 173 -11.01 -4.14 -8.55
N MET A 174 -9.70 -4.10 -8.60
CA MET A 174 -8.81 -4.96 -9.39
C MET A 174 -7.72 -5.53 -8.49
N GLY A 175 -6.83 -6.36 -9.05
CA GLY A 175 -5.60 -6.79 -8.38
C GLY A 175 -4.58 -5.67 -8.17
N ASN A 176 -3.38 -6.04 -7.73
CA ASN A 176 -2.28 -5.09 -7.54
C ASN A 176 -1.49 -4.92 -8.85
N LEU A 177 -1.08 -3.68 -9.13
CA LEU A 177 0.01 -3.37 -10.04
C LEU A 177 1.30 -3.42 -9.24
N ILE A 178 2.25 -4.26 -9.66
CA ILE A 178 3.50 -4.49 -8.94
C ILE A 178 4.68 -4.11 -9.82
N VAL A 179 5.62 -3.34 -9.28
CA VAL A 179 6.88 -3.00 -9.94
C VAL A 179 8.03 -3.57 -9.12
N LEU A 180 8.92 -4.30 -9.78
CA LEU A 180 10.15 -4.82 -9.20
C LEU A 180 11.32 -4.03 -9.78
N LEU A 181 12.06 -3.32 -8.93
CA LEU A 181 13.27 -2.57 -9.27
C LEU A 181 14.50 -3.28 -8.67
N PRO A 182 15.67 -3.33 -9.34
CA PRO A 182 16.89 -3.82 -8.69
C PRO A 182 17.33 -2.87 -7.58
N ALA A 183 17.50 -3.38 -6.35
CA ALA A 183 17.91 -2.55 -5.21
C ALA A 183 19.30 -1.93 -5.44
N VAL A 184 20.22 -2.70 -6.05
CA VAL A 184 21.58 -2.27 -6.39
C VAL A 184 21.61 -1.04 -7.32
N THR A 185 20.73 -0.98 -8.33
CA THR A 185 20.65 0.13 -9.30
C THR A 185 20.32 1.47 -8.64
N PHE A 186 19.66 1.44 -7.47
CA PHE A 186 19.21 2.61 -6.73
C PHE A 186 19.91 2.79 -5.38
N GLU A 187 21.01 2.06 -5.12
CA GLU A 187 21.77 2.13 -3.86
C GLU A 187 20.90 1.79 -2.61
N LEU A 188 20.02 0.80 -2.76
CA LEU A 188 19.07 0.31 -1.75
C LEU A 188 19.50 -1.00 -1.08
N GLU A 189 20.75 -1.43 -1.25
CA GLU A 189 21.27 -2.58 -0.50
C GLU A 189 21.46 -2.23 0.99
N GLU A 190 21.60 -3.23 1.85
CA GLU A 190 22.02 -2.99 3.25
C GLU A 190 23.55 -2.87 3.34
N GLU A 191 24.07 -2.05 4.26
CA GLU A 191 25.48 -2.11 4.70
C GLU A 191 25.76 -3.39 5.50
N SER A 192 25.62 -4.54 4.84
CA SER A 192 26.17 -5.81 5.27
C SER A 192 27.70 -5.74 5.19
N ALA A 193 28.32 -5.42 6.33
CA ALA A 193 29.76 -5.36 6.62
C ALA A 193 30.72 -5.71 5.46
N ALA A 194 31.33 -4.69 4.88
CA ALA A 194 32.34 -4.85 3.83
C ALA A 194 33.51 -5.75 4.25
N LYS A 195 33.77 -6.82 3.46
CA LYS A 195 35.13 -7.26 3.12
C LYS A 195 35.20 -8.28 1.98
N SER A 196 36.18 -8.05 1.11
CA SER A 196 36.49 -8.76 -0.14
C SER A 196 35.45 -8.60 -1.26
N ALA A 197 35.79 -8.20 -2.49
CA ALA A 197 37.12 -8.05 -3.10
C ALA A 197 37.37 -6.64 -3.69
N GLN A 198 38.61 -6.17 -3.58
CA GLN A 198 39.15 -5.08 -4.41
C GLN A 198 39.87 -5.66 -5.65
N PRO A 199 40.08 -4.86 -6.71
CA PRO A 199 40.28 -5.38 -8.07
C PRO A 199 41.73 -5.78 -8.39
N ALA A 200 41.86 -6.66 -9.38
CA ALA A 200 43.10 -6.81 -10.16
C ALA A 200 42.96 -6.04 -11.48
N ALA A 201 43.98 -5.27 -11.84
CA ALA A 201 43.95 -4.32 -12.95
C ALA A 201 44.28 -4.96 -14.31
N GLU A 202 43.76 -4.32 -15.36
CA GLU A 202 44.36 -4.04 -16.67
C GLU A 202 45.43 -5.00 -17.25
N GLU A 203 45.16 -5.53 -18.44
CA GLU A 203 46.04 -5.23 -19.59
C GLU A 203 45.33 -5.30 -20.95
N ASN A 204 45.76 -4.42 -21.87
CA ASN A 204 45.26 -4.28 -23.25
C ASN A 204 45.44 -5.56 -24.09
N THR A 205 44.53 -5.85 -25.04
CA THR A 205 44.86 -5.61 -26.47
C THR A 205 43.69 -5.63 -27.45
N GLU A 206 43.86 -4.73 -28.42
CA GLU A 206 43.17 -4.50 -29.68
C GLU A 206 42.59 -5.69 -30.48
N SER A 207 41.37 -5.45 -30.97
CA SER A 207 41.02 -5.43 -32.41
C SER A 207 41.06 -6.70 -33.27
N THR A 208 39.83 -7.07 -33.67
CA THR A 208 39.37 -7.32 -35.05
C THR A 208 39.74 -8.60 -35.82
N SER A 209 38.70 -9.04 -36.52
CA SER A 209 38.67 -9.70 -37.84
C SER A 209 38.71 -11.23 -37.91
N ASP A 210 37.57 -11.72 -38.40
CA ASP A 210 37.49 -12.57 -39.58
C ASP A 210 37.72 -14.10 -39.49
N THR A 211 36.57 -14.79 -39.49
CA THR A 211 36.10 -15.54 -40.68
C THR A 211 36.23 -17.08 -40.67
N ASN A 212 35.04 -17.69 -40.68
CA ASN A 212 34.62 -18.91 -41.42
C ASN A 212 34.76 -20.35 -40.86
N VAL A 213 33.57 -20.92 -40.62
CA VAL A 213 32.94 -22.04 -41.38
C VAL A 213 33.22 -23.51 -40.99
N SER A 214 32.08 -24.22 -40.90
CA SER A 214 31.82 -25.67 -40.98
C SER A 214 32.56 -26.61 -40.03
N GLY A 215 31.79 -27.23 -39.15
CA GLY A 215 32.15 -28.50 -38.53
C GLY A 215 31.86 -29.72 -39.40
N GLU A 216 32.10 -30.89 -38.81
CA GLU A 216 31.39 -32.14 -39.04
C GLU A 216 31.56 -33.06 -37.80
N VAL A 217 30.41 -33.42 -37.19
CA VAL A 217 29.95 -34.76 -36.73
C VAL A 217 30.91 -35.74 -35.99
N GLU A 218 30.32 -36.45 -35.00
CA GLU A 218 30.79 -37.69 -34.30
C GLU A 218 31.98 -37.56 -33.30
N GLU A 219 32.04 -38.26 -32.15
CA GLU A 219 31.14 -39.26 -31.52
C GLU A 219 31.27 -39.22 -29.97
N VAL A 220 30.28 -39.81 -29.30
CA VAL A 220 30.06 -39.98 -27.84
C VAL A 220 31.30 -40.35 -27.00
N VAL A 221 31.52 -39.62 -25.89
CA VAL A 221 32.03 -40.21 -24.64
C VAL A 221 31.18 -39.70 -23.47
N ALA A 222 30.61 -40.63 -22.70
CA ALA A 222 29.81 -40.30 -21.53
C ALA A 222 30.70 -39.84 -20.36
N ALA A 223 30.38 -38.67 -19.79
CA ALA A 223 30.76 -38.32 -18.42
C ALA A 223 29.49 -38.43 -17.55
N GLN A 224 29.64 -39.02 -16.37
CA GLN A 224 28.54 -39.18 -15.41
C GLN A 224 28.15 -37.80 -14.86
N PRO A 225 26.86 -37.56 -14.53
CA PRO A 225 26.52 -36.40 -13.71
C PRO A 225 27.13 -36.61 -12.32
N ASP A 226 28.00 -35.69 -11.90
CA ASP A 226 28.41 -35.60 -10.49
C ASP A 226 27.18 -35.35 -9.62
N ASP A 227 27.15 -35.94 -8.42
CA ASP A 227 26.08 -35.79 -7.44
C ASP A 227 25.89 -34.32 -7.06
N ALA A 228 24.93 -33.67 -7.72
CA ALA A 228 24.34 -32.43 -7.22
C ALA A 228 23.60 -32.78 -5.92
N ALA A 229 24.24 -32.48 -4.78
CA ALA A 229 23.64 -32.67 -3.46
C ALA A 229 22.24 -32.05 -3.44
N PRO A 230 21.20 -32.79 -3.00
CA PRO A 230 19.82 -32.35 -3.16
C PRO A 230 19.62 -31.01 -2.46
N VAL A 231 19.14 -30.03 -3.23
CA VAL A 231 18.77 -28.71 -2.73
C VAL A 231 17.80 -28.90 -1.57
N LYS A 232 18.15 -28.33 -0.40
CA LYS A 232 17.24 -28.31 0.75
C LYS A 232 16.08 -27.37 0.45
N ILE A 233 15.04 -27.92 -0.17
CA ILE A 233 13.73 -27.27 -0.27
C ILE A 233 13.25 -26.94 1.15
N ASP A 234 12.90 -25.69 1.39
CA ASP A 234 12.30 -25.25 2.65
C ASP A 234 10.89 -25.83 2.76
N PHE A 235 10.68 -26.68 3.76
CA PHE A 235 9.41 -27.37 4.01
C PHE A 235 8.23 -26.41 4.16
N GLU A 236 8.39 -25.30 4.89
CA GLU A 236 7.29 -24.35 5.12
C GLU A 236 6.97 -23.56 3.84
N LYS A 237 7.99 -23.21 3.03
CA LYS A 237 7.77 -22.60 1.71
C LYS A 237 7.06 -23.56 0.75
N GLN A 238 7.53 -24.80 0.64
CA GLN A 238 6.90 -25.84 -0.18
C GLN A 238 5.46 -26.09 0.26
N LYS A 239 5.21 -26.19 1.58
CA LYS A 239 3.86 -26.35 2.13
C LYS A 239 2.95 -25.17 1.79
N LYS A 240 3.39 -23.93 2.04
CA LYS A 240 2.64 -22.70 1.70
C LYS A 240 2.31 -22.62 0.20
N ARG A 241 3.23 -23.09 -0.66
CA ARG A 241 3.02 -23.19 -2.11
C ARG A 241 1.94 -24.23 -2.47
N ILE A 242 2.03 -25.44 -1.92
CA ILE A 242 1.01 -26.49 -2.15
C ILE A 242 -0.37 -26.04 -1.65
N ASP A 243 -0.43 -25.41 -0.47
CA ASP A 243 -1.69 -24.91 0.09
C ASP A 243 -2.43 -23.97 -0.87
N ARG A 244 -1.71 -23.04 -1.52
CA ARG A 244 -2.28 -22.13 -2.53
C ARG A 244 -2.78 -22.83 -3.79
N ILE A 245 -2.09 -23.88 -4.23
CA ILE A 245 -2.53 -24.70 -5.38
C ILE A 245 -3.86 -25.39 -5.01
N LEU A 246 -4.02 -25.82 -3.75
CA LEU A 246 -5.24 -26.45 -3.25
C LEU A 246 -6.40 -25.43 -3.08
N ASP A 247 -6.11 -24.19 -2.69
CA ASP A 247 -7.10 -23.09 -2.67
C ASP A 247 -7.65 -22.79 -4.08
N GLU A 248 -6.81 -22.79 -5.12
CA GLU A 248 -7.26 -22.66 -6.52
C GLU A 248 -8.08 -23.90 -6.95
N CYS A 249 -7.66 -25.11 -6.56
CA CYS A 249 -8.45 -26.32 -6.80
C CYS A 249 -9.86 -26.19 -6.20
N GLN A 250 -10.01 -25.73 -4.96
CA GLN A 250 -11.32 -25.46 -4.35
C GLN A 250 -12.18 -24.54 -5.23
N SER A 251 -11.61 -23.42 -5.67
CA SER A 251 -12.30 -22.40 -6.48
C SER A 251 -12.81 -22.98 -7.80
N ARG A 252 -11.96 -23.72 -8.54
CA ARG A 252 -12.36 -24.34 -9.81
C ARG A 252 -13.33 -25.51 -9.61
N LEU A 253 -13.09 -26.38 -8.62
CA LEU A 253 -13.97 -27.50 -8.30
C LEU A 253 -15.40 -27.04 -8.01
N GLN A 254 -15.56 -25.91 -7.31
CA GLN A 254 -16.88 -25.36 -7.02
C GLN A 254 -17.67 -25.04 -8.30
N ASN A 255 -17.01 -24.39 -9.27
CA ASN A 255 -17.63 -23.98 -10.52
C ASN A 255 -17.91 -25.18 -11.43
N GLU A 256 -16.96 -26.10 -11.57
CA GLU A 256 -17.08 -27.27 -12.46
C GLU A 256 -18.10 -28.29 -11.93
N ILE A 257 -18.12 -28.56 -10.61
CA ILE A 257 -19.13 -29.44 -10.00
C ILE A 257 -20.52 -28.80 -10.09
N GLY A 258 -20.66 -27.50 -9.81
CA GLY A 258 -21.93 -26.81 -9.94
C GLY A 258 -22.44 -26.77 -11.38
N GLY A 259 -21.54 -26.56 -12.35
CA GLY A 259 -21.84 -26.61 -13.78
C GLY A 259 -22.29 -28.00 -14.24
N LEU A 260 -21.61 -29.06 -13.81
CA LEU A 260 -21.98 -30.45 -14.13
C LEU A 260 -23.34 -30.85 -13.54
N LEU A 261 -23.61 -30.49 -12.28
CA LEU A 261 -24.86 -30.80 -11.59
C LEU A 261 -26.05 -29.93 -12.03
N GLY A 262 -25.80 -28.80 -12.68
CA GLY A 262 -26.82 -27.81 -13.05
C GLY A 262 -27.45 -27.06 -11.86
N VAL A 263 -26.88 -27.20 -10.66
CA VAL A 263 -27.32 -26.56 -9.41
C VAL A 263 -26.11 -25.99 -8.65
N PRO A 264 -26.28 -24.96 -7.81
CA PRO A 264 -25.16 -24.37 -7.07
C PRO A 264 -24.48 -25.39 -6.14
N ALA A 265 -23.20 -25.66 -6.38
CA ALA A 265 -22.31 -26.30 -5.42
C ALA A 265 -21.49 -25.23 -4.70
N VAL A 266 -21.23 -25.40 -3.40
CA VAL A 266 -20.33 -24.53 -2.62
C VAL A 266 -19.37 -25.39 -1.82
N LEU A 267 -18.07 -25.09 -1.95
CA LEU A 267 -16.99 -25.72 -1.20
C LEU A 267 -16.42 -24.71 -0.20
N THR A 268 -16.38 -25.06 1.09
CA THR A 268 -15.90 -24.17 2.17
C THR A 268 -14.95 -24.88 3.12
N ASP A 269 -14.38 -24.12 4.07
CA ASP A 269 -13.59 -24.63 5.19
C ASP A 269 -12.41 -25.54 4.80
N ILE A 270 -11.69 -25.17 3.75
CA ILE A 270 -10.48 -25.90 3.33
C ILE A 270 -9.50 -26.03 4.50
N ARG A 271 -9.06 -27.27 4.75
CA ARG A 271 -8.05 -27.60 5.76
C ARG A 271 -7.06 -28.57 5.16
N ASN A 272 -5.81 -28.14 5.13
CA ASN A 272 -4.69 -28.93 4.62
C ASN A 272 -3.83 -29.42 5.80
N TYR A 273 -3.61 -30.73 5.89
CA TYR A 273 -2.91 -31.35 7.03
C TYR A 273 -2.25 -32.68 6.62
N PHE A 274 -1.25 -33.12 7.39
CA PHE A 274 -0.66 -34.45 7.23
C PHE A 274 -1.46 -35.49 8.01
N VAL A 275 -1.58 -36.70 7.46
CA VAL A 275 -2.24 -37.84 8.11
C VAL A 275 -1.54 -39.15 7.71
N GLY A 276 -1.49 -40.12 8.63
CA GLY A 276 -1.16 -41.51 8.29
C GLY A 276 -2.40 -42.31 7.89
N LYS A 277 -2.22 -43.51 7.31
CA LYS A 277 -3.34 -44.40 6.94
C LYS A 277 -4.23 -44.75 8.14
N GLU A 278 -3.63 -45.12 9.27
CA GLU A 278 -4.32 -45.46 10.53
C GLU A 278 -5.18 -44.29 11.02
N GLU A 279 -4.55 -43.14 11.28
CA GLU A 279 -5.25 -41.92 11.72
C GLU A 279 -6.37 -41.50 10.75
N PHE A 280 -6.19 -41.65 9.43
CA PHE A 280 -7.23 -41.32 8.47
C PHE A 280 -8.51 -42.16 8.67
N PHE A 281 -8.38 -43.49 8.73
CA PHE A 281 -9.54 -44.39 8.85
C PHE A 281 -10.10 -44.49 10.28
N GLU A 282 -9.30 -44.24 11.32
CA GLU A 282 -9.77 -44.28 12.71
C GLU A 282 -10.34 -42.93 13.19
N ASP A 283 -9.66 -41.80 12.92
CA ASP A 283 -9.98 -40.49 13.50
C ASP A 283 -10.62 -39.49 12.51
N ARG A 284 -10.40 -39.63 11.19
CA ARG A 284 -10.79 -38.60 10.20
C ARG A 284 -12.05 -38.91 9.39
N VAL A 285 -12.40 -40.18 9.19
CA VAL A 285 -13.63 -40.58 8.46
C VAL A 285 -14.52 -41.51 9.28
N THR A 286 -15.85 -41.37 9.12
CA THR A 286 -16.84 -42.19 9.84
C THR A 286 -17.92 -42.69 8.89
N GLY A 287 -18.40 -43.91 9.10
CA GLY A 287 -19.35 -44.56 8.18
C GLY A 287 -18.69 -44.99 6.86
N LYS A 288 -19.46 -45.61 5.97
CA LYS A 288 -18.95 -46.06 4.67
C LYS A 288 -18.46 -44.88 3.82
N GLN A 289 -17.32 -45.07 3.16
CA GLN A 289 -16.72 -44.13 2.23
C GLN A 289 -16.73 -44.71 0.81
N ILE A 290 -16.79 -43.84 -0.19
CA ILE A 290 -16.39 -44.15 -1.56
C ILE A 290 -15.02 -43.51 -1.77
N ILE A 291 -14.05 -44.31 -2.20
CA ILE A 291 -12.72 -43.85 -2.60
C ILE A 291 -12.62 -43.93 -4.12
N ALA A 292 -12.23 -42.83 -4.75
CA ALA A 292 -11.87 -42.78 -6.15
C ALA A 292 -10.34 -42.80 -6.29
N ASP A 293 -9.84 -43.86 -6.90
CA ASP A 293 -8.41 -44.07 -7.13
C ASP A 293 -7.94 -43.19 -8.29
N MET A 294 -6.95 -42.32 -8.05
CA MET A 294 -6.36 -41.45 -9.08
C MET A 294 -4.88 -41.78 -9.27
N GLU A 295 -4.55 -42.41 -10.39
CA GLU A 295 -3.16 -42.57 -10.83
C GLU A 295 -2.61 -41.20 -11.22
N VAL A 296 -1.46 -40.83 -10.67
CA VAL A 296 -0.75 -39.61 -11.02
C VAL A 296 0.39 -39.96 -11.97
N VAL A 297 0.43 -39.29 -13.11
CA VAL A 297 1.43 -39.50 -14.16
C VAL A 297 2.03 -38.17 -14.66
N GLY A 298 3.30 -38.19 -15.06
CA GLY A 298 4.00 -37.02 -15.58
C GLY A 298 5.44 -36.97 -15.07
N ASP A 299 5.86 -35.82 -14.55
CA ASP A 299 7.21 -35.62 -14.01
C ASP A 299 7.42 -36.29 -12.63
N ALA A 300 6.35 -36.80 -12.03
CA ALA A 300 6.36 -37.78 -10.95
C ALA A 300 5.18 -38.75 -11.10
N GLU A 301 5.34 -39.97 -10.59
CA GLU A 301 4.34 -41.03 -10.65
C GLU A 301 3.91 -41.45 -9.24
N GLY A 302 2.63 -41.80 -9.06
CA GLY A 302 2.09 -42.23 -7.77
C GLY A 302 0.59 -42.45 -7.79
N ASN A 303 -0.02 -42.70 -6.63
CA ASN A 303 -1.48 -42.83 -6.48
C ASN A 303 -1.98 -41.82 -5.45
N SER A 304 -2.93 -40.99 -5.87
CA SER A 304 -3.70 -40.09 -5.00
C SER A 304 -5.13 -40.60 -4.88
N PHE A 305 -5.86 -40.20 -3.83
CA PHE A 305 -7.17 -40.77 -3.51
C PHE A 305 -8.17 -39.66 -3.17
N PHE A 306 -9.33 -39.68 -3.82
CA PHE A 306 -10.42 -38.77 -3.49
C PHE A 306 -11.52 -39.52 -2.72
N CYS A 307 -11.86 -39.04 -1.52
CA CYS A 307 -12.77 -39.69 -0.60
C CYS A 307 -14.00 -38.83 -0.30
N ALA A 308 -15.17 -39.47 -0.27
CA ALA A 308 -16.42 -38.89 0.24
C ALA A 308 -17.23 -39.97 0.99
N SER A 309 -18.18 -39.56 1.83
CA SER A 309 -19.08 -40.54 2.44
C SER A 309 -20.01 -41.16 1.38
N ILE A 310 -20.47 -42.40 1.59
CA ILE A 310 -21.40 -43.05 0.66
C ILE A 310 -22.68 -42.23 0.46
N LYS A 311 -23.15 -41.52 1.49
CA LYS A 311 -24.35 -40.67 1.43
C LYS A 311 -24.14 -39.46 0.54
N ASP A 312 -22.98 -38.83 0.63
CA ASP A 312 -22.64 -37.69 -0.21
C ASP A 312 -22.42 -38.15 -1.66
N ALA A 313 -21.78 -39.30 -1.88
CA ALA A 313 -21.58 -39.88 -3.22
C ALA A 313 -22.90 -40.27 -3.90
N VAL A 314 -23.79 -40.97 -3.18
CA VAL A 314 -25.16 -41.29 -3.65
C VAL A 314 -25.95 -40.00 -3.92
N HIS A 315 -25.85 -38.99 -3.05
CA HIS A 315 -26.57 -37.74 -3.24
C HIS A 315 -26.09 -36.99 -4.49
N LEU A 316 -24.78 -36.89 -4.68
CA LEU A 316 -24.15 -36.24 -5.84
C LEU A 316 -24.50 -36.95 -7.16
N GLY A 317 -24.34 -38.28 -7.22
CA GLY A 317 -24.71 -39.06 -8.41
C GLY A 317 -26.22 -38.99 -8.69
N GLY A 318 -27.04 -39.03 -7.63
CA GLY A 318 -28.50 -38.94 -7.72
C GLY A 318 -29.01 -37.57 -8.21
N VAL A 319 -28.36 -36.46 -7.83
CA VAL A 319 -28.65 -35.13 -8.40
C VAL A 319 -28.29 -35.10 -9.90
N LEU A 320 -27.13 -35.64 -10.29
CA LEU A 320 -26.68 -35.64 -11.69
C LEU A 320 -27.62 -36.42 -12.63
N ILE A 321 -28.17 -37.56 -12.18
CA ILE A 321 -29.18 -38.33 -12.93
C ILE A 321 -30.61 -37.82 -12.74
N MET A 322 -30.80 -36.69 -12.05
CA MET A 322 -32.09 -36.03 -11.80
C MET A 322 -33.11 -36.93 -11.07
N LEU A 323 -32.69 -37.68 -10.05
CA LEU A 323 -33.62 -38.43 -9.20
C LEU A 323 -34.64 -37.48 -8.56
N PRO A 324 -35.94 -37.83 -8.53
CA PRO A 324 -36.95 -37.08 -7.79
C PRO A 324 -36.54 -36.90 -6.32
N PRO A 325 -36.75 -35.73 -5.69
CA PRO A 325 -36.23 -35.46 -4.34
C PRO A 325 -36.58 -36.52 -3.29
N THR A 326 -37.80 -37.06 -3.32
CA THR A 326 -38.25 -38.12 -2.41
C THR A 326 -37.51 -39.44 -2.65
N GLU A 327 -37.23 -39.79 -3.91
CA GLU A 327 -36.49 -41.01 -4.26
C GLU A 327 -35.02 -40.85 -3.87
N LEU A 328 -34.42 -39.69 -4.18
CA LEU A 328 -33.07 -39.32 -3.77
C LEU A 328 -32.88 -39.38 -2.25
N GLU A 329 -33.83 -38.90 -1.45
CA GLU A 329 -33.78 -39.01 0.01
C GLU A 329 -33.82 -40.45 0.49
N ILE A 330 -34.64 -41.31 -0.13
CA ILE A 330 -34.70 -42.75 0.19
C ILE A 330 -33.36 -43.42 -0.14
N THR A 331 -32.88 -43.31 -1.39
CA THR A 331 -31.61 -43.90 -1.85
C THR A 331 -30.41 -43.46 -0.99
N VAL A 332 -30.35 -42.16 -0.62
CA VAL A 332 -29.32 -41.63 0.31
C VAL A 332 -29.47 -42.18 1.73
N SER A 333 -30.70 -42.39 2.21
CA SER A 333 -30.95 -42.92 3.56
C SER A 333 -30.63 -44.42 3.67
N GLU A 334 -30.86 -45.18 2.60
CA GLU A 334 -30.59 -46.62 2.50
C GLU A 334 -29.14 -46.93 2.09
N GLU A 335 -28.34 -45.90 1.76
CA GLU A 335 -26.95 -46.00 1.28
C GLU A 335 -26.84 -46.86 -0.01
N GLU A 336 -27.85 -46.80 -0.88
CA GLU A 336 -27.94 -47.58 -2.12
C GLU A 336 -27.07 -46.97 -3.23
N PHE A 337 -25.78 -47.30 -3.23
CA PHE A 337 -24.84 -46.94 -4.28
C PHE A 337 -24.91 -47.92 -5.47
N GLY A 338 -26.08 -47.96 -6.11
CA GLY A 338 -26.35 -48.78 -7.29
C GLY A 338 -25.59 -48.32 -8.54
N ALA A 339 -25.62 -49.13 -9.61
CA ALA A 339 -24.83 -48.92 -10.83
C ALA A 339 -25.00 -47.51 -11.44
N ASP A 340 -26.24 -47.00 -11.53
CA ASP A 340 -26.52 -45.68 -12.10
C ASP A 340 -25.94 -44.53 -11.23
N ALA A 341 -26.01 -44.67 -9.90
CA ALA A 341 -25.42 -43.71 -8.97
C ALA A 341 -23.88 -43.77 -8.97
N GLN A 342 -23.31 -44.98 -9.14
CA GLN A 342 -21.87 -45.21 -9.25
C GLN A 342 -21.29 -44.66 -10.55
N ASP A 343 -21.99 -44.81 -11.68
CA ASP A 343 -21.61 -44.26 -12.98
C ASP A 343 -21.65 -42.72 -12.94
N ALA A 344 -22.74 -42.15 -12.44
CA ALA A 344 -22.92 -40.71 -12.30
C ALA A 344 -21.91 -40.05 -11.35
N TYR A 345 -21.71 -40.60 -10.15
CA TYR A 345 -20.63 -40.16 -9.26
C TYR A 345 -19.25 -40.41 -9.90
N GLY A 346 -19.16 -41.40 -10.77
CA GLY A 346 -18.02 -41.67 -11.62
C GLY A 346 -17.67 -40.50 -12.55
N GLU A 347 -18.65 -39.84 -13.16
CA GLU A 347 -18.40 -38.66 -13.98
C GLU A 347 -18.03 -37.42 -13.16
N ILE A 348 -18.62 -37.26 -11.97
CA ILE A 348 -18.22 -36.20 -11.03
C ILE A 348 -16.74 -36.37 -10.64
N THR A 349 -16.30 -37.60 -10.33
CA THR A 349 -14.89 -37.89 -10.02
C THR A 349 -13.95 -37.76 -11.22
N ASN A 350 -14.44 -37.95 -12.46
CA ASN A 350 -13.69 -37.61 -13.68
C ASN A 350 -13.43 -36.10 -13.74
N ILE A 351 -14.47 -35.26 -13.59
CA ILE A 351 -14.33 -33.79 -13.57
C ILE A 351 -13.38 -33.32 -12.46
N ILE A 352 -13.48 -33.89 -11.25
CA ILE A 352 -12.56 -33.59 -10.15
C ILE A 352 -11.11 -33.89 -10.54
N SER A 353 -10.84 -35.05 -11.15
CA SER A 353 -9.49 -35.40 -11.64
C SER A 353 -8.98 -34.47 -12.77
N GLY A 354 -9.89 -33.99 -13.62
CA GLY A 354 -9.60 -32.99 -14.65
C GLY A 354 -9.23 -31.62 -14.06
N VAL A 355 -9.94 -31.16 -13.02
CA VAL A 355 -9.61 -29.90 -12.33
C VAL A 355 -8.25 -29.98 -11.63
N TYR A 356 -7.99 -31.04 -10.87
CA TYR A 356 -6.68 -31.24 -10.24
C TYR A 356 -5.55 -31.31 -11.29
N THR A 357 -5.78 -31.99 -12.42
CA THR A 357 -4.84 -32.00 -13.54
C THR A 357 -4.57 -30.60 -14.07
N ALA A 358 -5.62 -29.83 -14.42
CA ALA A 358 -5.46 -28.49 -14.97
C ALA A 358 -4.73 -27.54 -14.01
N VAL A 359 -5.10 -27.54 -12.73
CA VAL A 359 -4.49 -26.64 -11.74
C VAL A 359 -3.03 -27.01 -11.44
N PHE A 360 -2.70 -28.30 -11.30
CA PHE A 360 -1.32 -28.74 -11.10
C PHE A 360 -0.48 -28.56 -12.37
N GLU A 361 -0.98 -28.91 -13.55
CA GLU A 361 -0.27 -28.61 -14.82
C GLU A 361 -0.07 -27.11 -15.03
N GLU A 362 -0.95 -26.24 -14.53
CA GLU A 362 -0.78 -24.79 -14.59
C GLU A 362 0.24 -24.26 -13.57
N GLN A 363 0.14 -24.65 -12.29
CA GLN A 363 0.81 -23.97 -11.16
C GLN A 363 1.89 -24.78 -10.42
N HIS A 364 1.95 -26.09 -10.60
CA HIS A 364 3.00 -26.90 -9.98
C HIS A 364 4.29 -26.84 -10.83
N THR A 365 5.46 -27.05 -10.20
CA THR A 365 6.77 -27.12 -10.88
C THR A 365 6.84 -28.34 -11.78
N LYS A 366 6.46 -29.49 -11.22
CA LYS A 366 6.30 -30.77 -11.92
C LYS A 366 4.92 -30.85 -12.58
N LYS A 367 4.85 -31.28 -13.83
CA LYS A 367 3.61 -31.61 -14.53
C LYS A 367 3.04 -32.90 -13.94
N LEU A 368 1.95 -32.78 -13.21
CA LEU A 368 1.22 -33.90 -12.60
C LEU A 368 -0.17 -33.99 -13.21
N ARG A 369 -0.52 -35.13 -13.79
CA ARG A 369 -1.86 -35.42 -14.34
C ARG A 369 -2.52 -36.51 -13.52
N PHE A 370 -3.76 -36.29 -13.11
CA PHE A 370 -4.54 -37.17 -12.26
C PHE A 370 -5.57 -37.91 -13.12
N ILE A 371 -5.46 -39.24 -13.17
CA ILE A 371 -6.29 -40.11 -13.99
C ILE A 371 -7.09 -41.04 -13.07
N LYS A 372 -8.39 -40.80 -12.94
CA LYS A 372 -9.30 -41.69 -12.21
C LYS A 372 -9.27 -43.11 -12.82
N LYS A 373 -9.11 -44.14 -11.98
CA LYS A 373 -9.06 -45.56 -12.36
C LYS A 373 -10.28 -46.35 -11.93
N GLY A 374 -10.82 -46.06 -10.74
CA GLY A 374 -11.86 -46.88 -10.12
C GLY A 374 -12.64 -46.12 -9.06
N LEU A 375 -13.67 -46.79 -8.54
CA LEU A 375 -14.42 -46.40 -7.34
C LEU A 375 -14.54 -47.63 -6.45
N THR A 376 -14.14 -47.50 -5.19
CA THR A 376 -14.12 -48.59 -4.20
C THR A 376 -14.94 -48.19 -2.98
N GLU A 377 -15.92 -49.02 -2.59
CA GLU A 377 -16.64 -48.87 -1.33
C GLU A 377 -15.79 -49.41 -0.17
N VAL A 378 -15.60 -48.59 0.86
CA VAL A 378 -14.76 -48.90 2.02
C VAL A 378 -15.54 -48.68 3.31
N GLN A 379 -15.48 -49.65 4.22
CA GLN A 379 -15.91 -49.46 5.61
C GLN A 379 -14.66 -49.24 6.48
N PRO A 380 -14.40 -48.02 7.00
CA PRO A 380 -13.15 -47.69 7.70
C PRO A 380 -12.79 -48.66 8.83
N ALA A 381 -13.78 -49.05 9.65
CA ALA A 381 -13.62 -50.01 10.75
C ALA A 381 -13.32 -51.46 10.33
N GLN A 382 -13.17 -51.75 9.03
CA GLN A 382 -12.77 -53.05 8.47
C GLN A 382 -11.47 -52.96 7.65
N VAL A 383 -10.83 -51.79 7.57
CA VAL A 383 -9.57 -51.62 6.85
C VAL A 383 -8.44 -52.29 7.63
N ASP A 384 -7.73 -53.21 6.97
CA ASP A 384 -6.45 -53.70 7.48
C ASP A 384 -5.38 -52.63 7.25
N ILE A 385 -4.92 -52.01 8.34
CA ILE A 385 -3.90 -50.97 8.32
C ILE A 385 -2.59 -51.48 7.70
N ALA A 386 -2.24 -52.75 7.92
CA ALA A 386 -1.01 -53.37 7.38
C ALA A 386 -1.14 -53.80 5.90
N SER A 387 -2.34 -53.76 5.32
CA SER A 387 -2.54 -54.02 3.89
C SER A 387 -2.10 -52.82 3.04
N ALA A 388 -1.81 -53.04 1.76
CA ALA A 388 -1.67 -51.97 0.77
C ALA A 388 -3.04 -51.46 0.24
N GLU A 389 -4.14 -52.11 0.64
CA GLU A 389 -5.51 -51.75 0.27
C GLU A 389 -6.28 -51.16 1.47
N PRO A 390 -7.30 -50.30 1.26
CA PRO A 390 -7.69 -49.72 -0.01
C PRO A 390 -6.71 -48.64 -0.50
N ILE A 391 -5.92 -48.07 0.41
CA ILE A 391 -4.78 -47.17 0.10
C ILE A 391 -3.50 -47.74 0.75
N PRO A 392 -2.31 -47.49 0.17
CA PRO A 392 -1.04 -47.84 0.78
C PRO A 392 -0.83 -47.24 2.17
N ASP A 393 -0.03 -47.91 3.01
CA ASP A 393 0.46 -47.28 4.25
C ASP A 393 1.59 -46.30 3.93
N ALA A 394 1.25 -45.01 3.96
CA ALA A 394 2.13 -43.89 3.66
C ALA A 394 1.68 -42.64 4.44
N LEU A 395 2.55 -41.63 4.50
CA LEU A 395 2.17 -40.30 4.94
C LEU A 395 1.48 -39.56 3.79
N TYR A 396 0.29 -39.03 4.04
CA TYR A 396 -0.48 -38.25 3.08
C TYR A 396 -0.58 -36.79 3.50
N TYR A 397 -0.51 -35.89 2.52
CA TYR A 397 -1.01 -34.52 2.66
C TYR A 397 -2.46 -34.49 2.17
N VAL A 398 -3.38 -34.04 3.03
CA VAL A 398 -4.83 -34.12 2.78
C VAL A 398 -5.41 -32.74 2.67
N SER A 399 -6.12 -32.46 1.59
CA SER A 399 -7.01 -31.31 1.48
C SER A 399 -8.43 -31.74 1.81
N SER A 400 -9.01 -31.20 2.88
CA SER A 400 -10.38 -31.49 3.32
C SER A 400 -11.26 -30.27 3.18
N LEU A 401 -12.42 -30.43 2.52
CA LEU A 401 -13.37 -29.35 2.25
C LEU A 401 -14.78 -29.75 2.70
N SER A 402 -15.51 -28.81 3.28
CA SER A 402 -16.97 -28.91 3.49
C SER A 402 -17.70 -28.72 2.16
N LEU A 403 -18.67 -29.56 1.85
CA LEU A 403 -19.47 -29.46 0.63
C LEU A 403 -20.94 -29.10 0.96
N SER A 404 -21.55 -28.29 0.11
CA SER A 404 -23.01 -28.12 0.03
C SER A 404 -23.48 -28.04 -1.42
N VAL A 405 -24.68 -28.54 -1.69
CA VAL A 405 -25.30 -28.57 -3.03
C VAL A 405 -26.75 -28.14 -2.91
N ASP A 406 -27.19 -27.19 -3.74
CA ASP A 406 -28.53 -26.58 -3.71
C ASP A 406 -28.98 -26.13 -2.29
N GLY A 407 -28.04 -25.54 -1.53
CA GLY A 407 -28.25 -25.12 -0.15
C GLY A 407 -28.35 -26.25 0.89
N LYS A 408 -28.33 -27.51 0.48
CA LYS A 408 -28.23 -28.67 1.38
C LYS A 408 -26.77 -28.88 1.80
N GLN A 409 -26.52 -28.80 3.10
CA GLN A 409 -25.21 -29.14 3.66
C GLN A 409 -24.95 -30.65 3.52
N LEU A 410 -23.82 -31.00 2.93
CA LEU A 410 -23.32 -32.36 2.81
C LEU A 410 -22.15 -32.57 3.78
N GLY A 411 -21.55 -33.77 3.74
CA GLY A 411 -20.34 -34.08 4.48
C GLY A 411 -19.08 -33.37 3.95
N LYS A 412 -17.94 -33.99 4.24
CA LYS A 412 -16.63 -33.52 3.78
C LYS A 412 -16.15 -34.36 2.61
N VAL A 413 -15.58 -33.68 1.62
CA VAL A 413 -14.77 -34.31 0.58
C VAL A 413 -13.28 -34.14 0.91
N GLN A 414 -12.47 -35.15 0.61
CA GLN A 414 -11.05 -35.18 0.99
C GLN A 414 -10.20 -35.70 -0.16
N MET A 415 -9.18 -34.93 -0.56
CA MET A 415 -8.17 -35.35 -1.53
C MET A 415 -6.86 -35.66 -0.81
N LEU A 416 -6.39 -36.89 -0.94
CA LEU A 416 -5.18 -37.42 -0.29
C LEU A 416 -4.07 -37.55 -1.33
N PHE A 417 -2.98 -36.81 -1.13
CA PHE A 417 -1.76 -36.89 -1.93
C PHE A 417 -0.65 -37.56 -1.12
N PRO A 418 0.10 -38.54 -1.65
CA PRO A 418 1.30 -39.03 -0.97
C PRO A 418 2.25 -37.86 -0.69
N ALA A 419 2.71 -37.70 0.54
CA ALA A 419 3.53 -36.56 0.92
C ALA A 419 4.83 -36.47 0.09
N ALA A 420 5.39 -37.61 -0.30
CA ALA A 420 6.54 -37.73 -1.19
C ALA A 420 6.27 -37.28 -2.65
N LEU A 421 5.02 -37.38 -3.14
CA LEU A 421 4.64 -36.92 -4.48
C LEU A 421 4.71 -35.39 -4.60
N LEU A 422 4.43 -34.69 -3.50
CA LEU A 422 4.46 -33.23 -3.39
C LEU A 422 5.78 -32.69 -2.80
N GLU A 423 6.74 -33.59 -2.54
CA GLU A 423 8.04 -33.28 -1.90
C GLU A 423 7.89 -32.63 -0.50
N LEU A 424 6.78 -32.94 0.18
CA LEU A 424 6.45 -32.43 1.51
C LEU A 424 6.88 -33.40 2.60
N PHE A 425 8.08 -33.22 3.15
CA PHE A 425 8.61 -34.06 4.24
C PHE A 425 8.66 -33.28 5.56
N PRO A 426 7.76 -33.54 6.53
CA PRO A 426 7.74 -32.82 7.81
C PRO A 426 9.05 -32.99 8.60
N PRO A 427 9.55 -31.94 9.28
CA PRO A 427 10.74 -32.04 10.12
C PRO A 427 10.60 -33.15 11.18
N GLY A 428 11.42 -34.20 11.07
CA GLY A 428 11.38 -35.38 11.94
C GLY A 428 10.76 -36.63 11.34
N HIS A 429 10.16 -36.56 10.14
CA HIS A 429 9.63 -37.71 9.41
C HIS A 429 10.65 -38.24 8.38
N GLU A 430 11.71 -38.90 8.84
CA GLU A 430 12.63 -39.63 7.95
C GLU A 430 11.90 -40.81 7.30
N THR A 431 11.72 -40.79 5.98
CA THR A 431 11.31 -41.97 5.21
C THR A 431 12.43 -43.01 5.26
N LYS A 432 12.24 -44.07 6.04
CA LYS A 432 13.15 -45.22 6.04
C LYS A 432 13.00 -46.00 4.74
N PRO A 433 14.10 -46.24 3.99
CA PRO A 433 14.18 -47.40 3.12
C PRO A 433 14.10 -48.69 3.97
N VAL A 434 13.63 -49.77 3.37
CA VAL A 434 13.52 -51.08 4.03
C VAL A 434 14.92 -51.72 4.16
N GLU A 435 15.46 -51.73 5.40
CA GLU A 435 16.65 -52.45 5.91
C GLU A 435 18.01 -52.19 5.19
N GLU A 436 19.19 -52.20 5.83
CA GLU A 436 19.72 -52.93 7.01
C GLU A 436 20.55 -52.05 8.00
N LYS A 437 20.91 -52.61 9.17
CA LYS A 437 21.81 -52.05 10.21
C LYS A 437 23.17 -52.81 10.23
N PRO A 438 24.33 -52.17 10.51
CA PRO A 438 24.82 -51.95 11.91
C PRO A 438 25.69 -50.66 12.14
N SER A 439 25.58 -49.92 13.27
CA SER A 439 26.38 -50.03 14.53
C SER A 439 27.92 -49.82 14.40
N ALA A 440 28.66 -49.07 15.25
CA ALA A 440 28.38 -48.41 16.55
C ALA A 440 29.51 -47.43 17.03
N ALA A 441 29.30 -46.80 18.22
CA ALA A 441 30.29 -46.30 19.22
C ALA A 441 30.75 -44.80 19.29
N THR A 442 30.68 -44.28 20.53
CA THR A 442 31.12 -43.00 21.15
C THR A 442 32.56 -43.10 21.76
N PRO A 443 33.14 -42.15 22.57
CA PRO A 443 32.89 -40.70 22.85
C PRO A 443 34.19 -39.81 22.92
N GLN A 444 34.11 -38.56 23.45
CA GLN A 444 34.80 -38.05 24.68
C GLN A 444 35.55 -36.65 24.68
N THR A 445 35.04 -35.73 25.53
CA THR A 445 35.72 -34.76 26.47
C THR A 445 36.53 -33.49 26.09
N ALA A 446 36.10 -32.34 26.69
CA ALA A 446 36.85 -31.36 27.53
C ALA A 446 37.95 -30.44 26.91
N ALA A 447 38.29 -29.22 27.40
CA ALA A 447 37.81 -28.36 28.53
C ALA A 447 38.38 -26.89 28.48
N VAL A 448 37.62 -25.93 29.08
CA VAL A 448 38.00 -24.78 29.97
C VAL A 448 39.08 -23.73 29.59
N HIS A 449 38.68 -22.44 29.60
CA HIS A 449 39.26 -21.20 30.24
C HIS A 449 38.87 -19.92 29.44
N ASP A 450 38.94 -18.66 29.91
CA ASP A 450 38.61 -17.96 31.18
C ASP A 450 38.83 -16.42 30.97
N GLU A 451 38.42 -15.58 31.94
CA GLU A 451 38.65 -14.10 32.05
C GLU A 451 38.04 -13.20 30.91
N ASN A 452 37.19 -12.18 31.11
CA ASN A 452 36.92 -11.17 32.16
C ASN A 452 37.75 -9.86 32.06
N THR A 453 37.10 -8.71 31.85
CA THR A 453 37.49 -7.34 32.31
C THR A 453 36.32 -6.36 32.12
N GLU A 454 36.00 -5.58 33.15
CA GLU A 454 35.03 -4.46 33.17
C GLU A 454 35.76 -3.10 33.01
N GLU A 455 35.10 -2.05 32.50
CA GLU A 455 35.40 -0.65 32.86
C GLU A 455 34.10 0.19 32.97
N GLU A 456 34.07 1.11 33.94
CA GLU A 456 32.88 1.88 34.38
C GLU A 456 32.68 3.22 33.63
N PRO A 457 31.43 3.77 33.59
CA PRO A 457 31.14 5.10 33.03
C PRO A 457 31.25 6.25 34.05
N VAL A 458 31.61 7.45 33.60
CA VAL A 458 31.72 8.67 34.43
C VAL A 458 30.53 9.61 34.20
N ASN A 459 29.82 9.96 35.28
CA ASN A 459 28.66 10.87 35.29
C ASN A 459 29.05 12.27 35.83
N ARG A 460 28.55 13.36 35.22
CA ARG A 460 28.64 14.74 35.76
C ARG A 460 27.39 15.61 35.48
N SER A 461 26.52 15.65 36.48
CA SER A 461 25.84 16.85 37.04
C SER A 461 25.28 17.93 36.09
N SER A 462 23.96 17.99 36.00
CA SER A 462 23.13 19.00 35.32
C SER A 462 22.51 20.01 36.32
N GLU A 463 23.08 21.22 36.45
CA GLU A 463 22.48 22.32 37.25
C GLU A 463 22.48 23.69 36.54
N SER A 464 22.84 23.76 35.24
CA SER A 464 22.95 25.01 34.47
C SER A 464 21.86 25.23 33.41
N VAL A 465 20.90 24.30 33.27
CA VAL A 465 20.00 24.23 32.11
C VAL A 465 18.78 25.16 32.24
N GLU A 466 18.05 25.13 33.37
CA GLU A 466 16.75 25.81 33.53
C GLU A 466 16.75 27.31 33.21
N LYS A 467 17.80 28.06 33.63
CA LYS A 467 17.86 29.52 33.43
C LYS A 467 18.09 29.93 31.96
N SER A 468 18.63 29.01 31.16
CA SER A 468 18.94 29.25 29.75
C SER A 468 17.69 29.07 28.89
N GLN A 469 16.93 28.01 29.15
CA GLN A 469 15.72 27.65 28.40
C GLN A 469 14.63 28.74 28.43
N VAL A 470 14.35 29.32 29.62
CA VAL A 470 13.30 30.33 29.80
C VAL A 470 13.52 31.60 28.95
N ASN A 471 14.78 31.94 28.64
CA ASN A 471 15.11 33.12 27.83
C ASN A 471 14.84 32.88 26.33
N VAL A 472 15.27 31.70 25.83
CA VAL A 472 15.10 31.31 24.42
C VAL A 472 13.63 31.24 24.02
N THR A 473 12.76 30.63 24.83
CA THR A 473 11.31 30.54 24.54
C THR A 473 10.65 31.92 24.47
N GLN A 474 11.06 32.87 25.32
CA GLN A 474 10.57 34.24 25.28
C GLN A 474 11.06 35.01 24.05
N HIS A 475 12.29 34.73 23.58
CA HIS A 475 12.82 35.32 22.35
C HIS A 475 12.12 34.76 21.10
N LYS A 476 11.90 33.43 21.04
CA LYS A 476 11.09 32.78 20.00
C LYS A 476 9.71 33.44 19.87
N ALA A 477 9.00 33.65 20.98
CA ALA A 477 7.68 34.28 20.96
C ALA A 477 7.69 35.74 20.43
N LYS A 478 8.80 36.47 20.57
CA LYS A 478 8.98 37.80 19.95
C LYS A 478 9.20 37.67 18.44
N VAL A 479 10.05 36.74 18.01
CA VAL A 479 10.29 36.46 16.59
C VAL A 479 8.99 36.03 15.90
N ASP A 480 8.23 35.10 16.48
CA ASP A 480 6.92 34.66 15.97
C ASP A 480 5.94 35.83 15.79
N LYS A 481 5.92 36.77 16.74
CA LYS A 481 5.10 37.99 16.65
C LYS A 481 5.56 38.91 15.51
N LEU A 482 6.87 39.05 15.28
CA LEU A 482 7.41 39.84 14.16
C LEU A 482 7.07 39.19 12.81
N LEU A 483 7.22 37.87 12.69
CA LEU A 483 6.86 37.13 11.48
C LEU A 483 5.35 37.26 11.16
N GLY A 484 4.48 37.22 12.18
CA GLY A 484 3.04 37.49 12.02
C GLY A 484 2.69 38.96 11.66
N LEU A 485 3.60 39.92 11.88
CA LEU A 485 3.49 41.28 11.33
C LEU A 485 4.01 41.33 9.89
N CYS A 486 5.10 40.64 9.58
CA CYS A 486 5.64 40.52 8.22
C CYS A 486 4.62 39.89 7.28
N GLN A 487 3.95 38.81 7.69
CA GLN A 487 2.85 38.18 6.94
C GLN A 487 1.77 39.21 6.54
N LYS A 488 1.27 40.01 7.49
CA LYS A 488 0.21 40.99 7.24
C LYS A 488 0.66 42.09 6.29
N LYS A 489 1.84 42.67 6.52
CA LYS A 489 2.37 43.74 5.67
C LYS A 489 2.78 43.22 4.28
N MET A 490 3.27 41.99 4.20
CA MET A 490 3.57 41.32 2.93
C MET A 490 2.29 41.10 2.13
N GLN A 491 1.20 40.69 2.79
CA GLN A 491 -0.11 40.59 2.16
C GLN A 491 -0.58 41.93 1.58
N GLU A 492 -0.47 43.02 2.35
CA GLU A 492 -0.86 44.37 1.91
C GLU A 492 -0.02 44.86 0.71
N GLU A 493 1.31 44.83 0.82
CA GLU A 493 2.20 45.38 -0.22
C GLU A 493 2.18 44.53 -1.50
N VAL A 494 2.12 43.20 -1.42
CA VAL A 494 2.05 42.32 -2.61
C VAL A 494 0.68 42.41 -3.27
N SER A 495 -0.43 42.54 -2.51
CA SER A 495 -1.76 42.81 -3.10
C SER A 495 -1.80 44.14 -3.85
N ASN A 496 -1.19 45.19 -3.28
CA ASN A 496 -1.07 46.50 -3.92
C ASN A 496 -0.26 46.43 -5.23
N LEU A 497 0.84 45.65 -5.25
CA LEU A 497 1.69 45.47 -6.42
C LEU A 497 0.99 44.68 -7.54
N LEU A 498 0.32 43.57 -7.21
CA LEU A 498 -0.40 42.72 -8.18
C LEU A 498 -1.76 43.29 -8.61
N GLY A 499 -2.27 44.32 -7.94
CA GLY A 499 -3.63 44.86 -8.16
C GLY A 499 -4.75 43.85 -7.89
N THR A 500 -4.44 42.76 -7.18
CA THR A 500 -5.30 41.60 -6.94
C THR A 500 -5.23 41.23 -5.46
N ASP A 501 -6.34 40.77 -4.87
CA ASP A 501 -6.39 40.33 -3.47
C ASP A 501 -5.52 39.08 -3.26
N VAL A 502 -4.39 39.27 -2.57
CA VAL A 502 -3.53 38.18 -2.07
C VAL A 502 -3.87 37.96 -0.61
N LYS A 503 -3.93 36.70 -0.18
CA LYS A 503 -3.96 36.35 1.25
C LYS A 503 -2.85 35.37 1.59
N LEU A 504 -2.35 35.50 2.81
CA LEU A 504 -1.33 34.62 3.37
C LEU A 504 -1.91 34.04 4.64
N ARG A 505 -2.17 32.73 4.66
CA ARG A 505 -2.87 32.06 5.78
C ARG A 505 -1.96 31.07 6.51
N ASP A 506 -2.43 30.61 7.66
CA ASP A 506 -1.92 29.43 8.37
C ASP A 506 -0.41 29.47 8.61
N ILE A 507 0.07 30.58 9.18
CA ILE A 507 1.49 30.77 9.50
C ILE A 507 1.95 29.71 10.51
N SER A 508 2.93 28.92 10.09
CA SER A 508 3.54 27.85 10.87
C SER A 508 5.04 28.11 10.98
N ASN A 509 5.53 28.21 12.21
CA ASN A 509 6.93 28.50 12.50
C ASN A 509 7.59 27.35 13.27
N LYS A 510 8.64 26.75 12.71
CA LYS A 510 9.36 25.62 13.32
C LYS A 510 10.88 25.66 13.03
N VAL A 511 11.63 24.89 13.81
CA VAL A 511 13.02 24.57 13.47
C VAL A 511 13.01 23.47 12.40
N ILE A 512 13.88 23.59 11.40
CA ILE A 512 14.10 22.59 10.36
C ILE A 512 15.56 22.65 9.90
N ASP A 513 16.14 21.53 9.50
CA ASP A 513 17.44 21.47 8.83
C ASP A 513 17.28 21.51 7.30
N LYS A 514 18.40 21.57 6.57
CA LYS A 514 18.41 21.53 5.11
C LYS A 514 17.76 20.24 4.57
N GLU A 515 18.03 19.10 5.21
CA GLU A 515 17.48 17.80 4.84
C GLU A 515 15.95 17.76 4.93
N GLY A 516 15.40 18.06 6.11
CA GLY A 516 13.95 18.08 6.35
C GLY A 516 13.22 19.10 5.49
N PHE A 517 13.83 20.25 5.20
CA PHE A 517 13.21 21.23 4.30
C PHE A 517 13.01 20.66 2.89
N PHE A 518 14.08 20.18 2.25
CA PHE A 518 13.99 19.72 0.87
C PHE A 518 13.34 18.35 0.69
N PHE A 519 13.42 17.47 1.70
CA PHE A 519 12.90 16.12 1.56
C PHE A 519 11.58 15.86 2.27
N ASP A 520 11.24 16.58 3.34
CA ASP A 520 9.97 16.38 4.05
C ASP A 520 8.95 17.50 3.76
N GLU A 521 9.35 18.78 3.67
CA GLU A 521 8.40 19.90 3.48
C GLU A 521 8.05 20.27 2.03
N VAL A 522 9.01 20.23 1.10
CA VAL A 522 8.75 20.57 -0.33
C VAL A 522 8.93 19.37 -1.25
N SER A 523 8.14 19.29 -2.33
CA SER A 523 8.18 18.17 -3.30
C SER A 523 8.35 18.62 -4.74
N ALA A 524 7.67 19.70 -5.16
CA ALA A 524 7.80 20.31 -6.48
C ALA A 524 9.10 21.11 -6.62
N LYS A 525 9.47 21.47 -7.87
CA LYS A 525 10.54 22.43 -8.16
C LYS A 525 10.28 23.74 -7.41
N GLN A 526 11.31 24.33 -6.81
CA GLN A 526 11.21 25.56 -6.04
C GLN A 526 11.97 26.70 -6.73
N VAL A 527 11.52 27.93 -6.53
CA VAL A 527 12.32 29.14 -6.74
C VAL A 527 12.82 29.62 -5.39
N ILE A 528 14.14 29.66 -5.22
CA ILE A 528 14.80 30.19 -4.02
C ILE A 528 15.40 31.56 -4.33
N THR A 529 15.02 32.55 -3.53
CA THR A 529 15.63 33.88 -3.53
C THR A 529 16.50 34.06 -2.29
N THR A 530 17.76 34.42 -2.49
CA THR A 530 18.70 34.76 -1.42
C THR A 530 18.47 36.19 -0.95
N LEU A 531 18.20 36.34 0.35
CA LEU A 531 18.08 37.61 1.06
C LEU A 531 19.31 37.81 1.95
N GLU A 532 20.25 38.63 1.49
CA GLU A 532 21.42 39.03 2.30
C GLU A 532 20.95 39.94 3.43
N VAL A 533 21.38 39.63 4.65
CA VAL A 533 21.04 40.37 5.86
C VAL A 533 22.25 41.17 6.31
N VAL A 534 22.05 42.47 6.53
CA VAL A 534 23.11 43.43 6.89
C VAL A 534 22.67 44.35 8.02
N GLY A 535 23.61 44.78 8.87
CA GLY A 535 23.35 45.74 9.95
C GLY A 535 24.05 45.33 11.24
N ALA A 536 23.29 45.20 12.32
CA ALA A 536 23.79 44.73 13.62
C ALA A 536 24.01 43.19 13.67
N LEU A 537 23.55 42.47 12.65
CA LEU A 537 23.92 41.09 12.31
C LEU A 537 24.13 41.02 10.80
N GLU A 538 24.94 40.05 10.37
CA GLU A 538 25.26 39.80 8.97
C GLU A 538 25.06 38.31 8.67
N GLY A 539 24.52 37.97 7.49
CA GLY A 539 24.25 36.60 7.09
C GLY A 539 23.37 36.50 5.84
N LYS A 540 22.80 35.32 5.60
CA LYS A 540 21.84 35.07 4.52
C LYS A 540 20.56 34.47 5.11
N SER A 541 19.44 34.78 4.49
CA SER A 541 18.14 34.13 4.70
C SER A 541 17.53 33.84 3.34
N TYR A 542 16.58 32.92 3.28
CA TYR A 542 16.12 32.36 2.01
C TYR A 542 14.60 32.40 1.91
N LEU A 543 14.08 32.90 0.80
CA LEU A 543 12.66 32.86 0.44
C LEU A 543 12.45 31.78 -0.61
N ALA A 544 11.64 30.77 -0.31
CA ALA A 544 11.34 29.64 -1.19
C ALA A 544 9.83 29.55 -1.47
N ILE A 545 9.47 29.26 -2.72
CA ILE A 545 8.11 29.06 -3.20
C ILE A 545 8.12 28.00 -4.32
N ASP A 546 6.99 27.31 -4.53
CA ASP A 546 6.80 26.43 -5.68
C ASP A 546 6.99 27.18 -7.02
N LEU A 547 7.70 26.57 -7.98
CA LEU A 547 8.04 27.16 -9.29
C LEU A 547 6.80 27.65 -10.05
N ARG A 548 5.75 26.83 -10.06
CA ARG A 548 4.46 27.14 -10.69
C ARG A 548 3.80 28.39 -10.10
N ASP A 549 3.98 28.61 -8.79
CA ASP A 549 3.43 29.79 -8.13
C ASP A 549 4.33 31.00 -8.29
N ALA A 550 5.66 30.85 -8.39
CA ALA A 550 6.55 31.93 -8.82
C ALA A 550 6.20 32.43 -10.24
N ILE A 551 5.99 31.51 -11.19
CA ILE A 551 5.51 31.81 -12.55
C ILE A 551 4.15 32.53 -12.48
N ARG A 552 3.19 32.00 -11.71
CA ARG A 552 1.83 32.58 -11.62
C ARG A 552 1.86 33.99 -11.01
N VAL A 553 2.63 34.19 -9.95
CA VAL A 553 2.80 35.47 -9.24
C VAL A 553 3.51 36.51 -10.10
N GLY A 554 4.62 36.15 -10.77
CA GLY A 554 5.32 37.02 -11.72
C GLY A 554 4.49 37.33 -12.97
N GLY A 555 3.88 36.31 -13.57
CA GLY A 555 3.01 36.43 -14.75
C GLY A 555 1.77 37.29 -14.51
N THR A 556 1.22 37.27 -13.29
CA THR A 556 0.14 38.20 -12.88
C THR A 556 0.61 39.65 -12.89
N LEU A 557 1.84 39.92 -12.40
CA LEU A 557 2.39 41.28 -12.37
C LEU A 557 2.61 41.88 -13.76
N ILE A 558 3.11 41.08 -14.72
CA ILE A 558 3.26 41.49 -16.12
C ILE A 558 1.97 41.39 -16.94
N MET A 559 0.84 41.08 -16.28
CA MET A 559 -0.51 41.01 -16.86
C MET A 559 -0.65 40.02 -18.03
N LEU A 560 -0.04 38.82 -17.90
CA LEU A 560 -0.26 37.74 -18.88
C LEU A 560 -1.77 37.40 -18.97
N PRO A 561 -2.32 37.22 -20.19
CA PRO A 561 -3.67 36.71 -20.38
C PRO A 561 -3.86 35.37 -19.66
N ALA A 562 -5.00 35.15 -19.00
CA ALA A 562 -5.22 33.97 -18.16
C ALA A 562 -4.97 32.62 -18.86
N GLY A 563 -5.30 32.49 -20.15
CA GLY A 563 -5.03 31.26 -20.91
C GLY A 563 -3.56 31.06 -21.30
N GLU A 564 -2.80 32.14 -21.41
CA GLU A 564 -1.35 32.11 -21.64
C GLU A 564 -0.63 31.81 -20.31
N LEU A 565 -1.04 32.48 -19.23
CA LEU A 565 -0.54 32.26 -17.88
C LEU A 565 -0.66 30.78 -17.45
N GLU A 566 -1.82 30.15 -17.62
CA GLU A 566 -1.98 28.75 -17.24
C GLU A 566 -1.21 27.79 -18.17
N SER A 567 -0.92 28.15 -19.43
CA SER A 567 0.03 27.36 -20.25
C SER A 567 1.44 27.48 -19.70
N VAL A 568 1.97 28.69 -19.54
CA VAL A 568 3.32 28.95 -19.03
C VAL A 568 3.54 28.32 -17.64
N VAL A 569 2.51 28.31 -16.78
CA VAL A 569 2.55 27.61 -15.48
C VAL A 569 2.52 26.09 -15.64
N SER A 570 1.71 25.54 -16.55
CA SER A 570 1.63 24.09 -16.81
C SER A 570 2.93 23.55 -17.43
N ASP A 571 3.53 24.33 -18.32
CA ASP A 571 4.78 24.03 -19.04
C ASP A 571 6.04 24.33 -18.19
N GLU A 572 5.85 24.91 -16.99
CA GLU A 572 6.90 25.34 -16.05
C GLU A 572 7.93 26.32 -16.66
N GLU A 573 7.51 27.14 -17.62
CA GLU A 573 8.35 28.08 -18.36
C GLU A 573 8.65 29.35 -17.55
N PHE A 574 9.59 29.25 -16.61
CA PHE A 574 10.09 30.39 -15.83
C PHE A 574 11.18 31.17 -16.60
N GLY A 575 10.76 31.86 -17.67
CA GLY A 575 11.60 32.72 -18.50
C GLY A 575 12.02 34.04 -17.84
N GLU A 576 12.88 34.82 -18.52
CA GLU A 576 13.48 36.05 -17.98
C GLU A 576 12.42 37.06 -17.50
N ASP A 577 11.35 37.30 -18.25
CA ASP A 577 10.28 38.25 -17.88
C ASP A 577 9.54 37.82 -16.60
N ALA A 578 9.24 36.51 -16.46
CA ALA A 578 8.59 35.97 -15.26
C ALA A 578 9.54 36.00 -14.04
N ALA A 579 10.83 35.75 -14.27
CA ALA A 579 11.86 35.77 -13.25
C ALA A 579 12.17 37.19 -12.73
N ASP A 580 12.20 38.19 -13.60
CA ASP A 580 12.37 39.60 -13.21
C ASP A 580 11.12 40.11 -12.46
N ALA A 581 9.93 39.80 -12.96
CA ALA A 581 8.66 40.17 -12.33
C ALA A 581 8.49 39.56 -10.93
N TYR A 582 8.73 38.25 -10.78
CA TYR A 582 8.77 37.62 -9.45
C TYR A 582 9.93 38.18 -8.60
N GLY A 583 11.07 38.52 -9.22
CA GLY A 583 12.18 39.19 -8.59
C GLY A 583 11.81 40.51 -7.92
N GLU A 584 10.99 41.35 -8.56
CA GLU A 584 10.48 42.59 -7.96
C GLU A 584 9.51 42.32 -6.80
N ILE A 585 8.73 41.23 -6.86
CA ILE A 585 7.87 40.81 -5.75
C ILE A 585 8.72 40.36 -4.56
N ALA A 586 9.75 39.56 -4.79
CA ALA A 586 10.73 39.18 -3.76
C ALA A 586 11.51 40.38 -3.19
N ASN A 587 11.72 41.43 -4.01
CA ASN A 587 12.31 42.70 -3.57
C ASN A 587 11.37 43.48 -2.62
N ILE A 588 10.07 43.55 -2.93
CA ILE A 588 9.05 44.10 -2.02
C ILE A 588 8.98 43.31 -0.72
N ILE A 589 9.01 41.98 -0.78
CA ILE A 589 9.06 41.11 0.41
C ILE A 589 10.29 41.47 1.27
N SER A 590 11.47 41.56 0.66
CA SER A 590 12.70 41.98 1.34
C SER A 590 12.58 43.36 2.01
N GLY A 591 11.90 44.31 1.35
CA GLY A 591 11.57 45.63 1.90
C GLY A 591 10.61 45.59 3.10
N VAL A 592 9.60 44.70 3.07
CA VAL A 592 8.66 44.48 4.18
C VAL A 592 9.38 43.96 5.42
N TYR A 593 10.21 42.92 5.26
CA TYR A 593 10.99 42.35 6.36
C TYR A 593 11.97 43.37 6.93
N THR A 594 12.65 44.12 6.06
CA THR A 594 13.52 45.26 6.46
C THR A 594 12.77 46.25 7.34
N ALA A 595 11.62 46.76 6.89
CA ALA A 595 10.89 47.78 7.62
C ALA A 595 10.42 47.34 9.02
N ILE A 596 10.05 46.06 9.18
CA ILE A 596 9.55 45.52 10.46
C ILE A 596 10.69 45.17 11.42
N PHE A 597 11.77 44.56 10.93
CA PHE A 597 12.92 44.23 11.77
C PHE A 597 13.73 45.48 12.16
N GLU A 598 13.87 46.47 11.28
CA GLU A 598 14.51 47.75 11.62
C GLU A 598 13.72 48.54 12.69
N GLU A 599 12.39 48.48 12.68
CA GLU A 599 11.54 49.19 13.66
C GLU A 599 11.38 48.43 14.99
N GLN A 600 11.22 47.10 14.96
CA GLN A 600 10.70 46.33 16.10
C GLN A 600 11.60 45.19 16.59
N TYR A 601 12.66 44.83 15.88
CA TYR A 601 13.63 43.84 16.38
C TYR A 601 14.66 44.51 17.31
N THR A 602 15.24 43.73 18.24
CA THR A 602 16.23 44.22 19.22
C THR A 602 17.54 44.66 18.57
N LYS A 603 17.82 44.19 17.35
CA LYS A 603 18.97 44.54 16.52
C LYS A 603 18.46 45.10 15.19
N ASN A 604 18.93 46.28 14.80
CA ASN A 604 18.61 46.84 13.49
C ASN A 604 19.30 45.99 12.41
N ILE A 605 18.51 45.26 11.64
CA ILE A 605 18.92 44.44 10.50
C ILE A 605 18.05 44.75 9.29
N ARG A 606 18.63 44.64 8.11
CA ARG A 606 17.97 44.93 6.82
C ARG A 606 18.22 43.78 5.85
N PHE A 607 17.20 43.45 5.07
CA PHE A 607 17.20 42.36 4.10
C PHE A 607 17.36 42.95 2.70
N ILE A 608 18.21 42.33 1.87
CA ILE A 608 18.53 42.78 0.52
C ILE A 608 18.43 41.57 -0.42
N ARG A 609 17.52 41.63 -1.42
CA ARG A 609 17.46 40.63 -2.49
C ARG A 609 18.81 40.58 -3.21
N LYS A 610 19.37 39.37 -3.38
CA LYS A 610 20.60 39.14 -4.16
C LYS A 610 20.28 38.31 -5.39
N ASP A 611 20.25 37.01 -5.21
CA ASP A 611 20.21 36.02 -6.27
C ASP A 611 18.88 35.28 -6.25
N LEU A 612 18.49 34.75 -7.40
CA LEU A 612 17.32 33.92 -7.57
C LEU A 612 17.71 32.69 -8.40
N GLN A 613 17.33 31.51 -7.92
CA GLN A 613 17.67 30.23 -8.54
C GLN A 613 16.49 29.26 -8.52
N GLN A 614 16.37 28.46 -9.58
CA GLN A 614 15.45 27.32 -9.63
C GLN A 614 16.14 26.08 -9.08
N VAL A 615 15.46 25.32 -8.23
CA VAL A 615 16.02 24.10 -7.62
C VAL A 615 15.02 22.96 -7.66
N THR A 616 15.51 21.73 -7.86
CA THR A 616 14.69 20.52 -7.72
C THR A 616 15.04 19.86 -6.39
N PRO A 617 14.13 19.83 -5.38
CA PRO A 617 14.49 19.40 -4.03
C PRO A 617 15.16 18.02 -3.94
N MET A 618 14.69 17.06 -4.73
CA MET A 618 15.22 15.68 -4.70
C MET A 618 16.66 15.55 -5.23
N LYS A 619 17.13 16.51 -6.05
CA LYS A 619 18.47 16.54 -6.66
C LYS A 619 19.52 17.27 -5.80
N ILE A 620 19.14 17.80 -4.65
CA ILE A 620 20.05 18.58 -3.80
C ILE A 620 21.00 17.65 -3.05
N GLU A 621 22.29 17.97 -3.13
CA GLU A 621 23.33 17.43 -2.26
C GLU A 621 23.28 18.16 -0.92
N ILE A 622 23.05 17.43 0.18
CA ILE A 622 22.90 18.05 1.50
C ILE A 622 24.22 18.67 1.96
N GLU A 623 25.33 17.95 1.86
CA GLU A 623 26.68 18.41 2.25
C GLU A 623 27.22 19.61 1.43
N SER A 624 26.53 20.03 0.36
CA SER A 624 26.88 21.22 -0.41
C SER A 624 26.44 22.51 0.31
N ASP A 625 27.14 23.63 0.12
CA ASP A 625 26.65 24.94 0.56
C ASP A 625 25.54 25.52 -0.34
N GLU A 626 25.21 24.82 -1.44
CA GLU A 626 24.17 25.20 -2.40
C GLU A 626 22.97 24.23 -2.34
N PRO A 627 21.74 24.70 -2.65
CA PRO A 627 21.36 26.10 -2.88
C PRO A 627 21.33 26.96 -1.60
N ILE A 628 21.34 26.31 -0.44
CA ILE A 628 21.49 26.88 0.90
C ILE A 628 22.48 26.03 1.71
N PRO A 629 23.22 26.62 2.68
CA PRO A 629 24.11 25.88 3.58
C PRO A 629 23.44 24.76 4.37
N ASP A 630 24.24 23.76 4.77
CA ASP A 630 23.79 22.71 5.67
C ASP A 630 23.84 23.18 7.13
N GLU A 631 22.80 23.90 7.55
CA GLU A 631 22.63 24.40 8.90
C GLU A 631 21.16 24.29 9.37
N ASN A 632 20.92 24.63 10.64
CA ASN A 632 19.57 24.66 11.19
C ASN A 632 18.91 26.02 10.93
N TYR A 633 17.70 25.98 10.41
CA TYR A 633 16.86 27.12 10.05
C TYR A 633 15.63 27.22 10.96
N TYR A 634 15.18 28.44 11.22
CA TYR A 634 13.81 28.73 11.61
C TYR A 634 13.01 28.96 10.33
N GLN A 635 12.14 28.01 10.01
CA GLN A 635 11.21 28.10 8.89
C GLN A 635 9.96 28.87 9.35
N SER A 636 9.56 29.87 8.58
CA SER A 636 8.22 30.47 8.60
C SER A 636 7.50 30.10 7.31
N SER A 637 6.47 29.27 7.42
CA SER A 637 5.70 28.75 6.29
C SER A 637 4.28 29.32 6.31
N MET A 638 3.72 29.68 5.16
CA MET A 638 2.37 30.23 5.04
C MET A 638 1.73 29.86 3.70
N VAL A 639 0.43 29.61 3.70
CA VAL A 639 -0.35 29.23 2.52
C VAL A 639 -0.67 30.48 1.67
N LEU A 640 -0.41 30.40 0.37
CA LEU A 640 -0.70 31.47 -0.59
C LEU A 640 -2.12 31.33 -1.17
N GLU A 641 -2.83 32.44 -1.24
CA GLU A 641 -4.12 32.57 -1.94
C GLU A 641 -4.09 33.83 -2.80
N ILE A 642 -4.53 33.74 -4.06
CA ILE A 642 -4.60 34.89 -4.99
C ILE A 642 -5.96 34.86 -5.68
N GLY A 643 -6.71 35.96 -5.62
CA GLY A 643 -8.02 36.08 -6.28
C GLY A 643 -9.09 35.12 -5.75
N GLY A 644 -8.88 34.51 -4.58
CA GLY A 644 -9.75 33.49 -3.98
C GLY A 644 -9.37 32.04 -4.31
N SER A 645 -8.39 31.82 -5.20
CA SER A 645 -7.78 30.50 -5.43
C SER A 645 -6.65 30.26 -4.44
N GLN A 646 -6.61 29.07 -3.83
CA GLN A 646 -5.51 28.64 -2.97
C GLN A 646 -4.42 27.96 -3.80
N TYR A 647 -3.17 28.23 -3.44
CA TYR A 647 -1.95 27.77 -4.09
C TYR A 647 -1.03 27.07 -3.06
N GLY A 648 0.26 26.90 -3.41
CA GLY A 648 1.28 26.30 -2.55
C GLY A 648 1.66 27.16 -1.34
N LYS A 649 2.85 26.87 -0.79
CA LYS A 649 3.36 27.55 0.41
C LYS A 649 4.50 28.51 0.07
N ILE A 650 4.50 29.67 0.73
CA ILE A 650 5.67 30.54 0.81
C ILE A 650 6.43 30.18 2.09
N ASN A 651 7.72 29.92 1.96
CA ASN A 651 8.60 29.55 3.06
C ASN A 651 9.72 30.59 3.18
N LEU A 652 9.96 31.11 4.39
CA LEU A 652 11.18 31.84 4.71
C LEU A 652 12.03 31.04 5.69
N LEU A 653 13.33 30.92 5.39
CA LEU A 653 14.32 30.21 6.17
C LEU A 653 15.33 31.22 6.73
N PHE A 654 15.40 31.32 8.05
CA PHE A 654 16.37 32.14 8.76
C PHE A 654 17.34 31.21 9.52
N PRO A 655 18.66 31.26 9.29
CA PRO A 655 19.62 30.54 10.13
C PRO A 655 19.33 30.83 11.61
N LEU A 656 19.35 29.82 12.48
CA LEU A 656 19.06 30.03 13.91
C LEU A 656 20.00 31.10 14.53
N SER A 657 21.25 31.15 14.06
CA SER A 657 22.26 32.15 14.44
C SER A 657 21.94 33.58 14.03
N LEU A 658 21.22 33.77 12.92
CA LEU A 658 20.86 35.09 12.39
C LEU A 658 19.76 35.78 13.21
N ILE A 659 19.01 35.01 13.99
CA ILE A 659 17.89 35.50 14.83
C ILE A 659 18.03 35.09 16.31
N GLU A 660 19.21 34.61 16.72
CA GLU A 660 19.57 34.25 18.11
C GLU A 660 18.65 33.16 18.73
N LEU A 661 18.31 32.13 17.93
CA LEU A 661 17.47 31.00 18.31
C LEU A 661 18.21 29.65 18.37
N GLU A 662 19.54 29.62 18.34
CA GLU A 662 20.34 28.39 18.39
C GLU A 662 20.03 27.55 19.65
N GLY A 663 19.67 28.23 20.74
CA GLY A 663 19.27 27.59 21.99
C GLY A 663 18.03 26.70 21.91
N LEU A 664 17.25 26.74 20.81
CA LEU A 664 16.12 25.82 20.61
C LEU A 664 16.57 24.37 20.40
N LEU A 665 17.76 24.14 19.82
CA LEU A 665 18.30 22.80 19.62
C LEU A 665 18.55 22.09 20.95
N ALA A 666 19.11 22.81 21.93
CA ALA A 666 19.36 22.32 23.29
C ALA A 666 18.10 22.10 24.14
N VAL A 667 16.92 22.55 23.70
CA VAL A 667 15.63 22.23 24.34
C VAL A 667 15.13 20.87 23.84
N ASN A 668 15.19 20.64 22.53
CA ASN A 668 14.69 19.40 21.91
C ASN A 668 15.50 18.16 22.33
N GLU A 669 16.82 18.28 22.56
CA GLU A 669 17.64 17.17 23.06
C GLU A 669 17.34 16.79 24.52
N ALA A 670 16.80 17.73 25.32
CA ALA A 670 16.49 17.49 26.73
C ALA A 670 15.11 16.83 26.95
N ASP A 671 14.12 17.12 26.11
CA ASP A 671 12.77 16.54 26.18
C ASP A 671 12.63 15.17 25.47
N ALA A 672 13.63 14.74 24.70
CA ALA A 672 13.65 13.43 24.05
C ALA A 672 13.81 12.23 25.04
N GLY A 673 13.92 12.51 26.34
CA GLY A 673 14.41 11.59 27.36
C GLY A 673 13.51 11.31 28.56
N GLU A 674 12.22 11.67 28.57
CA GLU A 674 11.20 11.12 29.50
C GLU A 674 9.78 11.69 29.24
N SER A 675 8.82 10.86 28.80
CA SER A 675 7.39 11.08 29.14
C SER A 675 6.46 9.92 28.71
N LEU A 676 5.89 9.24 29.72
CA LEU A 676 4.56 8.64 29.63
C LEU A 676 3.56 9.59 30.33
N PRO A 677 2.29 9.66 29.88
CA PRO A 677 1.40 10.75 30.26
C PRO A 677 0.70 10.53 31.61
N GLN A 678 0.60 11.58 32.43
CA GLN A 678 -0.40 11.66 33.51
C GLN A 678 -1.05 13.05 33.61
N THR A 679 -2.34 13.00 33.91
CA THR A 679 -3.29 14.11 33.96
C THR A 679 -3.44 14.72 35.35
N ALA A 680 -3.64 16.05 35.43
CA ALA A 680 -4.33 16.70 36.56
C ALA A 680 -4.94 18.05 36.14
N ARG A 681 -6.12 18.39 36.69
CA ARG A 681 -6.91 19.61 36.44
C ARG A 681 -6.85 20.60 37.62
N SER A 682 -7.44 21.80 37.40
CA SER A 682 -8.04 22.74 38.39
C SER A 682 -7.08 23.68 39.15
N SER A 683 -7.42 24.94 39.50
CA SER A 683 -8.66 25.76 39.30
C SER A 683 -8.43 27.26 39.57
N ASP A 684 -9.24 28.13 38.94
CA ASP A 684 -9.84 29.43 39.37
C ASP A 684 -8.98 30.51 40.10
N THR A 685 -9.14 31.83 39.91
CA THR A 685 -10.40 32.64 39.98
C THR A 685 -10.17 34.11 39.50
N ASP A 686 -11.20 34.77 38.95
CA ASP A 686 -11.66 36.19 39.14
C ASP A 686 -10.70 37.42 39.22
N THR A 687 -11.01 38.67 38.82
CA THR A 687 -12.23 39.36 38.26
C THR A 687 -11.88 40.76 37.68
N ASP A 688 -12.81 41.34 36.89
CA ASP A 688 -13.14 42.78 36.69
C ASP A 688 -12.12 43.81 36.07
N ALA A 689 -12.52 44.88 35.37
CA ALA A 689 -13.77 45.21 34.64
C ALA A 689 -13.62 46.52 33.78
N HIS A 690 -14.41 46.63 32.70
CA HIS A 690 -14.85 47.88 32.00
C HIS A 690 -13.80 48.75 31.24
N GLU A 691 -14.13 49.51 30.16
CA GLU A 691 -15.42 49.79 29.50
C GLU A 691 -15.31 50.09 27.98
N ARG A 692 -16.31 49.64 27.20
CA ARG A 692 -16.90 50.16 25.93
C ARG A 692 -16.08 51.03 24.93
N SER A 693 -16.09 50.58 23.67
CA SER A 693 -16.72 51.34 22.57
C SER A 693 -17.21 50.40 21.45
N GLN A 694 -18.45 50.58 20.97
CA GLN A 694 -19.05 49.72 19.93
C GLN A 694 -18.68 50.21 18.52
N LYS A 695 -18.30 49.30 17.63
CA LYS A 695 -18.47 49.48 16.17
C LYS A 695 -18.69 48.12 15.50
N VAL A 696 -19.72 48.06 14.65
CA VAL A 696 -20.31 46.87 14.04
C VAL A 696 -19.27 45.88 13.50
N THR A 697 -19.32 44.65 14.00
CA THR A 697 -18.55 43.49 13.52
C THR A 697 -19.53 42.37 13.21
N SER A 698 -19.36 41.67 12.09
CA SER A 698 -20.12 40.45 11.78
C SER A 698 -19.55 39.29 12.61
N GLU A 699 -20.21 38.96 13.72
CA GLU A 699 -19.82 37.88 14.62
C GLU A 699 -19.91 36.52 13.90
N ARG A 700 -18.77 35.83 13.74
CA ARG A 700 -18.78 34.37 13.60
C ARG A 700 -19.02 33.81 15.00
N GLU A 701 -20.28 33.54 15.32
CA GLU A 701 -20.66 32.89 16.57
C GLU A 701 -19.94 31.53 16.69
N SER A 702 -19.27 31.26 17.82
CA SER A 702 -18.67 29.94 18.02
C SER A 702 -19.73 28.85 18.09
N LEU A 703 -19.51 27.75 17.37
CA LEU A 703 -20.44 26.64 17.24
C LEU A 703 -19.98 25.47 18.10
N ASP A 704 -20.89 24.84 18.83
CA ASP A 704 -20.63 23.69 19.69
C ASP A 704 -20.90 22.36 18.97
N ILE A 705 -21.91 22.29 18.08
CA ILE A 705 -22.32 21.04 17.38
C ILE A 705 -22.62 21.32 15.92
N LEU A 706 -22.16 20.43 15.04
CA LEU A 706 -22.48 20.44 13.61
C LEU A 706 -23.40 19.27 13.27
N ILE A 707 -24.55 19.55 12.66
CA ILE A 707 -25.46 18.55 12.11
C ILE A 707 -25.37 18.60 10.58
N ILE A 708 -25.07 17.49 9.93
CA ILE A 708 -24.97 17.37 8.47
C ILE A 708 -25.99 16.31 8.05
N GLY A 709 -26.93 16.63 7.17
CA GLY A 709 -27.95 15.63 6.82
C GLY A 709 -29.01 16.04 5.79
N ASP A 710 -29.80 15.05 5.37
CA ASP A 710 -30.95 15.20 4.46
C ASP A 710 -32.32 14.87 5.10
N ASP A 711 -32.36 14.14 6.22
CA ASP A 711 -33.57 13.96 7.02
C ASP A 711 -33.86 15.23 7.84
N GLU A 712 -34.69 16.10 7.25
CA GLU A 712 -35.12 17.36 7.82
C GLU A 712 -35.77 17.19 9.21
N ALA A 713 -36.64 16.19 9.36
CA ALA A 713 -37.45 15.99 10.56
C ALA A 713 -36.63 15.48 11.76
N THR A 714 -35.72 14.53 11.54
CA THR A 714 -34.78 14.10 12.59
C THR A 714 -33.80 15.23 12.92
N ALA A 715 -33.27 15.94 11.91
CA ALA A 715 -32.34 17.04 12.15
C ALA A 715 -32.98 18.20 12.93
N GLU A 716 -34.21 18.61 12.63
CA GLU A 716 -34.96 19.60 13.43
C GLU A 716 -35.18 19.13 14.88
N THR A 717 -35.50 17.85 15.07
CA THR A 717 -35.66 17.24 16.40
C THR A 717 -34.35 17.31 17.19
N MET A 718 -33.21 17.03 16.55
CA MET A 718 -31.88 17.17 17.15
C MET A 718 -31.53 18.63 17.47
N VAL A 719 -31.71 19.56 16.52
CA VAL A 719 -31.47 21.00 16.74
C VAL A 719 -32.25 21.49 17.95
N SER A 720 -33.55 21.20 18.04
CA SER A 720 -34.35 21.62 19.20
C SER A 720 -33.85 21.00 20.51
N THR A 721 -33.41 19.74 20.50
CA THR A 721 -32.96 19.03 21.70
C THR A 721 -31.58 19.51 22.18
N PHE A 722 -30.68 19.84 21.26
CA PHE A 722 -29.37 20.39 21.60
C PHE A 722 -29.44 21.86 22.04
N LEU A 723 -30.36 22.65 21.48
CA LEU A 723 -30.68 24.00 21.98
C LEU A 723 -31.32 23.94 23.37
N ASP A 724 -32.22 22.98 23.64
CA ASP A 724 -32.79 22.72 24.98
C ASP A 724 -31.70 22.38 26.02
N LEU A 725 -30.54 21.87 25.59
CA LEU A 725 -29.36 21.56 26.42
C LEU A 725 -28.33 22.70 26.51
N GLY A 726 -28.53 23.80 25.78
CA GLY A 726 -27.63 24.96 25.79
C GLY A 726 -26.45 24.92 24.82
N TYR A 727 -26.42 24.01 23.85
CA TYR A 727 -25.38 23.97 22.81
C TYR A 727 -25.75 24.85 21.62
N ARG A 728 -24.75 25.54 21.03
CA ARG A 728 -24.93 26.27 19.77
C ARG A 728 -24.76 25.33 18.59
N VAL A 729 -25.80 25.16 17.79
CA VAL A 729 -25.90 24.10 16.78
C VAL A 729 -26.03 24.73 15.40
N LYS A 730 -25.20 24.28 14.45
CA LYS A 730 -25.37 24.59 13.03
C LYS A 730 -25.86 23.36 12.29
N LYS A 731 -26.86 23.53 11.44
CA LYS A 731 -27.29 22.53 10.47
C LYS A 731 -26.74 22.85 9.08
N LEU A 732 -26.26 21.83 8.38
CA LEU A 732 -25.82 21.81 6.99
C LEU A 732 -26.53 20.67 6.24
N SER A 733 -26.63 20.82 4.93
CA SER A 733 -26.98 19.74 4.00
C SER A 733 -25.71 19.06 3.47
N PHE A 734 -25.85 17.88 2.85
CA PHE A 734 -24.76 17.19 2.13
C PHE A 734 -24.18 17.98 0.93
N LYS A 735 -24.77 19.13 0.57
CA LYS A 735 -24.31 19.98 -0.54
C LYS A 735 -23.52 21.20 -0.08
N ASP A 736 -23.53 21.50 1.21
CA ASP A 736 -22.80 22.64 1.78
C ASP A 736 -21.33 22.28 2.00
N ASN A 737 -20.43 23.27 1.91
CA ASN A 737 -19.01 23.02 2.10
C ASN A 737 -18.69 22.78 3.58
N ILE A 738 -18.46 21.52 3.94
CA ILE A 738 -18.15 21.09 5.32
C ILE A 738 -16.84 21.73 5.83
N HIS A 739 -15.88 22.01 4.93
CA HIS A 739 -14.61 22.65 5.27
C HIS A 739 -14.73 24.11 5.74
N ASP A 740 -15.86 24.77 5.49
CA ASP A 740 -16.10 26.13 6.03
C ASP A 740 -16.36 26.11 7.55
N TYR A 741 -16.60 24.92 8.13
CA TYR A 741 -17.00 24.70 9.52
C TYR A 741 -16.07 23.74 10.30
N LEU A 742 -15.17 23.03 9.62
CA LEU A 742 -14.16 22.14 10.22
C LEU A 742 -12.75 22.50 9.74
N PRO A 743 -11.72 22.55 10.61
CA PRO A 743 -11.74 22.30 12.05
C PRO A 743 -11.97 23.60 12.86
N GLY A 744 -13.12 23.71 13.55
CA GLY A 744 -13.46 24.83 14.45
C GLY A 744 -13.60 24.40 15.92
N GLU A 745 -14.15 25.28 16.78
CA GLU A 745 -14.45 25.02 18.22
C GLU A 745 -15.59 23.98 18.45
N LEU A 746 -15.88 23.13 17.47
CA LEU A 746 -16.93 22.13 17.52
C LEU A 746 -16.55 20.99 18.49
N LYS A 747 -17.56 20.47 19.20
CA LYS A 747 -17.42 19.38 20.19
C LYS A 747 -17.90 18.04 19.66
N ALA A 748 -18.81 18.02 18.69
CA ALA A 748 -19.31 16.81 18.05
C ALA A 748 -19.90 17.10 16.66
N VAL A 749 -19.92 16.08 15.80
CA VAL A 749 -20.56 16.10 14.48
C VAL A 749 -21.62 15.00 14.40
N TYR A 750 -22.84 15.34 14.00
CA TYR A 750 -23.95 14.41 13.80
C TYR A 750 -24.27 14.29 12.31
N LEU A 751 -24.16 13.08 11.76
CA LEU A 751 -24.48 12.77 10.37
C LEU A 751 -25.88 12.14 10.30
N VAL A 752 -26.89 12.90 9.87
CA VAL A 752 -28.30 12.51 9.91
C VAL A 752 -28.79 12.12 8.52
N MET A 753 -29.14 10.86 8.31
CA MET A 753 -29.49 10.31 7.00
C MET A 753 -30.91 9.75 6.96
N HIS A 754 -31.63 10.04 5.88
CA HIS A 754 -32.92 9.38 5.60
C HIS A 754 -32.74 7.89 5.28
N GLU A 755 -31.62 7.49 4.68
CA GLU A 755 -31.27 6.08 4.41
C GLU A 755 -29.76 5.85 4.52
N VAL A 756 -29.34 4.75 5.15
CA VAL A 756 -27.91 4.38 5.25
C VAL A 756 -27.43 3.78 3.93
N ASN A 757 -26.77 4.58 3.08
CA ASN A 757 -26.25 4.20 1.76
C ASN A 757 -24.76 4.57 1.57
N GLU A 758 -24.19 4.28 0.39
CA GLU A 758 -22.76 4.54 0.11
C GLU A 758 -22.36 6.03 0.10
N GLN A 759 -23.29 6.93 -0.26
CA GLN A 759 -23.04 8.39 -0.25
C GLN A 759 -22.82 8.91 1.18
N VAL A 760 -23.49 8.31 2.16
CA VAL A 760 -23.26 8.57 3.59
C VAL A 760 -21.85 8.17 3.98
N PHE A 761 -21.37 6.98 3.61
CA PHE A 761 -20.01 6.53 3.94
C PHE A 761 -18.93 7.43 3.32
N GLY A 762 -19.14 7.91 2.09
CA GLY A 762 -18.26 8.92 1.49
C GLY A 762 -18.23 10.24 2.28
N SER A 763 -19.32 10.60 2.95
CA SER A 763 -19.39 11.80 3.82
C SER A 763 -18.71 11.56 5.18
N VAL A 764 -18.88 10.36 5.75
CA VAL A 764 -18.15 9.92 6.97
C VAL A 764 -16.64 10.05 6.76
N ILE A 765 -16.11 9.47 5.67
CA ILE A 765 -14.67 9.50 5.34
C ILE A 765 -14.15 10.94 5.23
N LYS A 766 -14.91 11.83 4.58
CA LYS A 766 -14.55 13.26 4.44
C LYS A 766 -14.49 13.98 5.81
N ILE A 767 -15.44 13.69 6.70
CA ILE A 767 -15.48 14.31 8.03
C ILE A 767 -14.34 13.77 8.91
N SER A 768 -14.10 12.46 8.91
CA SER A 768 -13.03 11.83 9.70
C SER A 768 -11.63 12.24 9.22
N ALA A 769 -11.45 12.47 7.91
CA ALA A 769 -10.19 13.00 7.37
C ALA A 769 -9.97 14.49 7.71
N ALA A 770 -11.03 15.25 7.97
CA ALA A 770 -10.97 16.68 8.28
C ALA A 770 -10.89 17.00 9.79
N CYS A 771 -11.31 16.08 10.68
CA CYS A 771 -11.25 16.30 12.13
C CYS A 771 -11.31 15.00 12.96
N ASN A 772 -10.72 15.06 14.16
CA ASN A 772 -10.78 13.97 15.18
C ASN A 772 -11.94 14.14 16.17
N LEU A 773 -13.05 14.78 15.77
CA LEU A 773 -14.20 15.02 16.66
C LEU A 773 -15.12 13.78 16.74
N PRO A 774 -15.86 13.58 17.84
CA PRO A 774 -16.90 12.55 17.93
C PRO A 774 -17.91 12.67 16.77
N LEU A 775 -17.89 11.70 15.86
CA LEU A 775 -18.79 11.58 14.73
C LEU A 775 -19.88 10.54 15.05
N VAL A 776 -21.13 10.99 15.14
CA VAL A 776 -22.30 10.14 15.42
C VAL A 776 -23.14 9.98 14.15
N ALA A 777 -23.38 8.75 13.71
CA ALA A 777 -24.20 8.47 12.53
C ALA A 777 -25.64 8.14 12.92
N ALA A 778 -26.60 8.98 12.53
CA ALA A 778 -28.01 8.84 12.85
C ALA A 778 -28.83 8.45 11.62
N GLY A 779 -29.46 7.28 11.63
CA GLY A 779 -30.25 6.80 10.48
C GLY A 779 -31.08 5.54 10.75
N PRO A 780 -31.96 5.15 9.80
CA PRO A 780 -32.78 3.94 9.93
C PRO A 780 -32.12 2.73 9.25
N GLY A 781 -32.53 1.52 9.64
CA GLY A 781 -32.16 0.30 8.89
C GLY A 781 -30.68 -0.12 9.01
N TRP A 782 -30.03 0.17 10.14
CA TRP A 782 -28.67 -0.29 10.44
C TRP A 782 -28.60 -1.82 10.54
N THR A 783 -27.71 -2.42 9.75
CA THR A 783 -27.37 -3.85 9.79
C THR A 783 -25.96 -4.04 10.35
N ARG A 784 -25.62 -5.25 10.82
CA ARG A 784 -24.28 -5.57 11.34
C ARG A 784 -23.15 -5.19 10.36
N SER A 785 -23.34 -5.40 9.06
CA SER A 785 -22.38 -5.01 8.03
C SER A 785 -22.24 -3.49 7.88
N LYS A 786 -23.37 -2.75 7.86
CA LYS A 786 -23.36 -1.28 7.80
C LYS A 786 -22.71 -0.65 9.04
N VAL A 787 -22.94 -1.21 10.23
CA VAL A 787 -22.31 -0.79 11.49
C VAL A 787 -20.79 -0.97 11.45
N ILE A 788 -20.30 -2.15 11.07
CA ILE A 788 -18.85 -2.42 10.95
C ILE A 788 -18.20 -1.47 9.95
N LYS A 789 -18.86 -1.21 8.81
CA LYS A 789 -18.40 -0.27 7.78
C LYS A 789 -18.34 1.18 8.29
N ALA A 790 -19.35 1.63 9.03
CA ALA A 790 -19.37 2.95 9.66
C ALA A 790 -18.20 3.15 10.65
N VAL A 791 -17.99 2.17 11.55
CA VAL A 791 -16.92 2.23 12.56
C VAL A 791 -15.54 2.19 11.90
N LYS A 792 -15.34 1.39 10.84
CA LYS A 792 -14.07 1.37 10.07
C LYS A 792 -13.74 2.75 9.47
N TYR A 793 -14.73 3.58 9.16
CA TYR A 793 -14.55 4.93 8.64
C TYR A 793 -14.59 6.04 9.71
N GLY A 794 -14.52 5.69 11.00
CA GLY A 794 -14.38 6.69 12.08
C GLY A 794 -15.69 7.19 12.71
N VAL A 795 -16.83 6.55 12.43
CA VAL A 795 -18.05 6.77 13.25
C VAL A 795 -17.83 6.20 14.65
N ARG A 796 -18.01 7.04 15.67
CA ARG A 796 -17.83 6.67 17.09
C ARG A 796 -19.09 6.08 17.72
N ASP A 797 -20.27 6.54 17.32
CA ASP A 797 -21.56 6.11 17.85
C ASP A 797 -22.66 6.11 16.76
N ILE A 798 -23.71 5.31 16.94
CA ILE A 798 -24.80 5.13 15.97
C ILE A 798 -26.15 5.32 16.64
N LEU A 799 -26.92 6.28 16.15
CA LEU A 799 -28.27 6.58 16.63
C LEU A 799 -29.33 6.02 15.66
N LEU A 800 -30.21 5.16 16.17
CA LEU A 800 -31.35 4.63 15.41
C LEU A 800 -32.43 5.71 15.26
N THR A 801 -32.83 6.02 14.02
CA THR A 801 -33.91 6.98 13.74
C THR A 801 -35.23 6.28 13.38
N PRO A 802 -36.41 6.86 13.71
CA PRO A 802 -36.61 8.14 14.42
C PRO A 802 -36.24 8.04 15.92
N ALA A 803 -35.39 8.95 16.37
CA ALA A 803 -34.88 8.98 17.75
C ALA A 803 -35.74 9.89 18.64
N THR A 804 -35.98 9.46 19.88
CA THR A 804 -36.65 10.30 20.88
C THR A 804 -35.72 11.37 21.47
N LYS A 805 -36.26 12.46 22.01
CA LYS A 805 -35.47 13.51 22.67
C LYS A 805 -34.54 12.97 23.76
N ASP A 806 -34.96 11.94 24.48
CA ASP A 806 -34.15 11.38 25.58
C ASP A 806 -33.00 10.49 25.06
N GLN A 807 -33.19 9.77 23.95
CA GLN A 807 -32.09 9.04 23.28
C GLN A 807 -31.05 10.00 22.65
N ILE A 808 -31.50 11.15 22.12
CA ILE A 808 -30.61 12.20 21.60
C ILE A 808 -29.77 12.80 22.75
N LYS A 809 -30.38 13.04 23.92
CA LYS A 809 -29.67 13.48 25.14
C LYS A 809 -28.67 12.45 25.65
N GLU A 810 -29.04 11.17 25.62
CA GLU A 810 -28.16 10.07 26.06
C GLU A 810 -26.93 9.96 25.14
N SER A 811 -27.12 9.95 23.82
CA SER A 811 -26.02 9.91 22.84
C SER A 811 -25.04 11.06 23.03
N ILE A 812 -25.51 12.32 23.14
CA ILE A 812 -24.57 13.45 23.29
C ILE A 812 -23.86 13.45 24.63
N ASN A 813 -24.52 13.05 25.72
CA ASN A 813 -23.86 12.93 27.02
C ASN A 813 -22.77 11.86 27.00
N SER A 814 -23.03 10.69 26.42
CA SER A 814 -22.03 9.62 26.31
C SER A 814 -20.82 10.05 25.48
N ASN A 815 -21.04 10.65 24.29
CA ASN A 815 -19.95 11.06 23.40
C ASN A 815 -19.12 12.24 23.93
N LEU A 816 -19.70 13.11 24.77
CA LEU A 816 -18.97 14.25 25.38
C LEU A 816 -18.37 13.92 26.76
N LEU A 817 -18.92 12.96 27.52
CA LEU A 817 -18.32 12.53 28.79
C LEU A 817 -17.03 11.73 28.57
N GLU A 818 -16.92 10.95 27.50
CA GLU A 818 -15.67 10.28 27.11
C GLU A 818 -14.57 11.25 26.61
N MET A 819 -14.83 12.56 26.51
CA MET A 819 -13.79 13.58 26.30
C MET A 819 -13.31 14.21 27.61
N ALA A 820 -13.90 13.86 28.75
CA ALA A 820 -13.61 14.44 30.06
C ALA A 820 -12.94 13.45 31.05
N ALA A 821 -12.71 12.21 30.60
CA ALA A 821 -11.99 11.12 31.27
C ALA A 821 -10.73 10.76 30.48
#